data_AF-A0AA48LA14-F1
#
_entry.id   AF-A0AA48LA14-F1
#
_cell.length_a   1.000
_cell.length_b   1.000
_cell.length_c   1.000
_cell.angle_alpha   90.00
_cell.angle_beta   90.00
_cell.angle_gamma   90.00
#
_symmetry.space_group_name_H-M   'P 1'
#
loop_
_entity.id
_entity.type
_entity.pdbx_description
1 polymer ?
#
loop_
_entity_poly.entity_id
_entity_poly.type
_entity_poly.pdbx_seq_one_letter_code
_entity_poly.pdbx_strand_id
1 'polypeptide(L)'
;MSHNYNASYRDPYAEQGAEYLDDRGNPTSAPRDGNAEGYYQQYNMYGPEKTTPADVDTNVGGTERLQPGRSNIGQAPMSSFAAMGPPPRSTGILRMWRKDERGKQWTRGGGARSTGRLVVCCLTITLLIVLSIILTVLMFVRPPSITLNSTDVNPATAEFNLDQKHINLDIQLGISVRNPNWFGAHFKQITATVKYPGLDSSFGGGTVWNTNFGAYTESTFDFPLKLNYSTAADPSGQMINDIAAKCGLQGSKAKGDLTINYDLKLWLKILSATISPTISGTPSSRNQHLPPPLPTTAYNPFHLPLSLSLLSHTLIFTSLAPTPPTKLNLDKMVKAVVCGAAGGIGQPLSLLLKLNPTITELSLYDVVNAHGVATDLSHINTPATVKGFLPADNGAEKALVGADIVVIPAGVPRKPGMTRDDLFNVNAGICATLAQSIANVCPKAFVCVISNPVNSTVPVFAQVFQKAGCYDPKRLFGVTTLDIVRAATFVSEVIGKPQDAPKYTVPVVGGHSGHTIVPLLTQSDPQIPAAVLNDKEKRDALVNRIQFGGDEVVKAKDGTGSATLSMAQAGAQFANWVIDAAFNGKQRVIQSYIDLSAAPGGEAIKKEIGGSCEFFSVNVELGRDGVQNILPIGNIDEAEQALIKGAVSELGPSIKKGLDFAPPAPKQ
;
A
#
# COMPACT_ATOMS: atom_id res chain seq x y z
N MET A 1 51.59 -20.80 -28.41
CA MET A 1 50.61 -21.06 -29.48
C MET A 1 49.31 -20.40 -29.07
N SER A 2 48.93 -19.36 -29.81
CA SER A 2 47.70 -18.58 -29.64
C SER A 2 46.50 -19.34 -30.22
N HIS A 3 45.44 -19.54 -29.43
CA HIS A 3 44.14 -19.94 -29.98
C HIS A 3 43.12 -18.84 -29.76
N ASN A 4 42.65 -18.32 -30.90
CA ASN A 4 41.64 -17.29 -31.07
C ASN A 4 40.29 -17.73 -30.48
N TYR A 5 39.74 -16.91 -29.59
CA TYR A 5 38.31 -16.87 -29.33
C TYR A 5 37.68 -15.86 -30.30
N ASN A 6 36.93 -16.37 -31.28
CA ASN A 6 35.97 -15.57 -32.03
C ASN A 6 34.71 -16.41 -32.22
N ALA A 7 33.85 -16.41 -31.20
CA ALA A 7 32.47 -16.85 -31.32
C ALA A 7 31.61 -15.60 -31.10
N SER A 8 31.11 -15.05 -32.20
CA SER A 8 30.19 -13.93 -32.22
C SER A 8 28.89 -14.31 -31.50
N TYR A 9 28.50 -13.49 -30.52
CA TYR A 9 27.18 -13.51 -29.90
C TYR A 9 26.12 -13.32 -30.99
N ARG A 10 25.22 -14.30 -31.15
CA ARG A 10 24.10 -14.26 -32.09
C ARG A 10 22.84 -13.88 -31.29
N ASP A 11 22.33 -12.68 -31.54
CA ASP A 11 21.11 -12.17 -30.90
C ASP A 11 19.90 -13.03 -31.32
N PRO A 12 19.21 -13.71 -30.40
CA PRO A 12 18.05 -14.55 -30.71
C PRO A 12 16.81 -13.76 -31.14
N TYR A 13 16.85 -12.42 -31.17
CA TYR A 13 15.79 -11.57 -31.71
C TYR A 13 16.11 -10.94 -33.08
N ALA A 14 17.24 -11.32 -33.70
CA ALA A 14 17.62 -10.80 -35.02
C ALA A 14 16.85 -11.43 -36.20
N GLU A 15 16.12 -12.53 -36.00
CA GLU A 15 15.34 -13.21 -37.06
C GLU A 15 13.82 -12.99 -36.89
N GLN A 16 13.38 -11.74 -36.77
CA GLN A 16 12.00 -11.34 -37.10
C GLN A 16 11.98 -9.96 -37.77
N GLY A 17 12.72 -9.82 -38.88
CA GLY A 17 12.50 -8.76 -39.86
C GLY A 17 11.72 -9.34 -41.03
N ALA A 18 10.46 -8.94 -41.20
CA ALA A 18 9.70 -9.27 -42.40
C ALA A 18 10.34 -8.59 -43.61
N GLU A 19 10.82 -9.37 -44.58
CA GLU A 19 11.18 -8.88 -45.91
C GLU A 19 9.92 -8.43 -46.64
N TYR A 20 9.79 -7.13 -46.91
CA TYR A 20 8.77 -6.62 -47.82
C TYR A 20 9.28 -6.74 -49.25
N LEU A 21 8.64 -7.60 -50.04
CA LEU A 21 8.72 -7.63 -51.49
C LEU A 21 7.82 -6.54 -52.06
N ASP A 22 8.22 -5.88 -53.15
CA ASP A 22 7.29 -5.05 -53.92
C ASP A 22 6.30 -5.92 -54.73
N ASP A 23 5.26 -5.31 -55.33
CA ASP A 23 4.24 -6.00 -56.14
C ASP A 23 4.78 -6.71 -57.40
N ARG A 24 6.11 -6.74 -57.59
CA ARG A 24 6.80 -7.50 -58.65
C ARG A 24 7.89 -8.43 -58.14
N GLY A 25 8.04 -8.61 -56.82
CA GLY A 25 8.83 -9.68 -56.23
C GLY A 25 10.34 -9.45 -56.18
N ASN A 26 10.83 -8.21 -56.19
CA ASN A 26 12.28 -7.94 -56.06
C ASN A 26 12.68 -7.36 -54.68
N PRO A 27 13.82 -7.77 -54.09
CA PRO A 27 14.30 -7.25 -52.81
C PRO A 27 15.10 -5.93 -52.96
N THR A 28 14.85 -4.94 -52.10
CA THR A 28 15.57 -3.65 -52.08
C THR A 28 16.28 -3.37 -50.76
N SER A 29 17.56 -3.01 -50.80
CA SER A 29 18.39 -2.62 -49.66
C SER A 29 18.28 -1.12 -49.32
N ALA A 30 18.14 -0.76 -48.04
CA ALA A 30 18.15 0.63 -47.58
C ALA A 30 19.58 1.18 -47.35
N PRO A 31 19.89 2.46 -47.67
CA PRO A 31 21.11 3.11 -47.24
C PRO A 31 21.00 3.68 -45.81
N ARG A 32 22.14 3.67 -45.09
CA ARG A 32 22.35 4.37 -43.82
C ARG A 32 22.73 5.85 -44.04
N ASP A 33 22.38 6.66 -43.05
CA ASP A 33 22.78 8.05 -42.70
C ASP A 33 21.50 8.90 -42.56
N GLY A 34 21.24 9.73 -41.56
CA GLY A 34 22.02 10.38 -40.51
C GLY A 34 21.30 11.73 -40.26
N ASN A 35 20.97 12.03 -39.00
CA ASN A 35 20.42 13.30 -38.50
C ASN A 35 18.94 13.71 -38.78
N ALA A 36 18.25 13.91 -37.65
CA ALA A 36 17.48 15.09 -37.24
C ALA A 36 16.15 15.48 -37.94
N GLU A 37 15.12 15.53 -37.10
CA GLU A 37 13.98 16.44 -37.07
C GLU A 37 12.98 16.48 -38.25
N GLY A 38 11.86 15.77 -38.02
CA GLY A 38 10.51 16.34 -37.96
C GLY A 38 9.99 17.18 -39.14
N TYR A 39 9.06 16.61 -39.91
CA TYR A 39 8.00 17.38 -40.59
C TYR A 39 6.69 16.57 -40.68
N TYR A 40 5.60 17.16 -40.21
CA TYR A 40 4.23 16.81 -40.58
C TYR A 40 3.91 17.41 -41.95
N GLN A 41 3.43 16.63 -42.92
CA GLN A 41 2.53 17.12 -43.96
C GLN A 41 1.68 16.00 -44.60
N GLN A 42 0.39 16.05 -44.24
CA GLN A 42 -0.83 15.91 -45.05
C GLN A 42 -0.67 15.66 -46.57
N TYR A 43 -1.38 14.64 -47.12
CA TYR A 43 -2.03 14.75 -48.43
C TYR A 43 -3.26 13.82 -48.60
N ASN A 44 -4.23 14.38 -49.33
CA ASN A 44 -5.59 13.93 -49.64
C ASN A 44 -5.69 12.69 -50.55
N MET A 45 -6.85 12.03 -50.51
CA MET A 45 -7.46 11.42 -51.71
C MET A 45 -8.99 11.36 -51.57
N TYR A 46 -9.71 12.11 -52.40
CA TYR A 46 -10.60 11.61 -53.46
C TYR A 46 -11.30 12.77 -54.18
N GLY A 47 -11.20 12.76 -55.51
CA GLY A 47 -11.79 13.70 -56.46
C GLY A 47 -13.10 13.20 -57.07
N PRO A 48 -13.65 13.92 -58.08
CA PRO A 48 -15.09 14.25 -58.13
C PRO A 48 -15.84 13.62 -59.30
N GLU A 49 -17.18 13.67 -59.27
CA GLU A 49 -18.01 13.47 -60.47
C GLU A 49 -19.18 14.46 -60.54
N LYS A 50 -19.48 14.90 -61.77
CA LYS A 50 -20.41 15.96 -62.20
C LYS A 50 -21.69 15.32 -62.77
N THR A 51 -22.86 15.97 -62.61
CA THR A 51 -23.81 16.26 -63.71
C THR A 51 -24.93 17.26 -63.33
N THR A 52 -25.37 17.97 -64.36
CA THR A 52 -26.20 19.19 -64.61
C THR A 52 -27.72 19.17 -64.28
N PRO A 53 -28.46 20.31 -64.45
CA PRO A 53 -29.62 20.73 -63.65
C PRO A 53 -30.98 20.78 -64.40
N ALA A 54 -32.08 20.98 -63.66
CA ALA A 54 -33.31 21.67 -64.11
C ALA A 54 -34.13 22.17 -62.90
N ASP A 55 -34.80 23.31 -63.09
CA ASP A 55 -35.28 24.30 -62.11
C ASP A 55 -36.56 23.96 -61.31
N VAL A 56 -36.74 24.59 -60.13
CA VAL A 56 -37.85 25.53 -59.80
C VAL A 56 -37.46 26.38 -58.58
N ASP A 57 -37.71 27.69 -58.70
CA ASP A 57 -37.55 28.82 -57.77
C ASP A 57 -37.92 28.61 -56.27
N THR A 58 -37.13 29.22 -55.37
CA THR A 58 -37.49 30.50 -54.72
C THR A 58 -36.48 30.95 -53.65
N ASN A 59 -36.04 32.20 -53.81
CA ASN A 59 -35.79 33.22 -52.79
C ASN A 59 -34.50 33.26 -51.92
N VAL A 60 -33.93 34.48 -51.97
CA VAL A 60 -32.97 35.20 -51.12
C VAL A 60 -31.47 35.01 -51.41
N GLY A 61 -30.99 35.81 -52.38
CA GLY A 61 -29.60 36.28 -52.44
C GLY A 61 -29.30 37.33 -51.34
N GLY A 62 -28.08 37.73 -51.08
CA GLY A 62 -26.82 37.42 -51.74
C GLY A 62 -25.66 37.75 -50.81
N THR A 63 -24.53 37.09 -51.06
CA THR A 63 -23.25 37.34 -50.44
C THR A 63 -22.48 38.40 -51.24
N GLU A 64 -22.00 39.45 -50.58
CA GLU A 64 -20.79 40.14 -51.01
C GLU A 64 -19.72 40.04 -49.92
N ARG A 65 -18.56 39.49 -50.31
CA ARG A 65 -17.31 39.61 -49.57
C ARG A 65 -16.75 41.02 -49.81
N LEU A 66 -16.53 41.78 -48.75
CA LEU A 66 -15.56 42.88 -48.77
C LEU A 66 -14.36 42.52 -47.89
N GLN A 67 -13.19 42.72 -48.50
CA GLN A 67 -11.84 42.47 -48.01
C GLN A 67 -11.33 43.63 -47.10
N PRO A 68 -10.11 43.55 -46.53
CA PRO A 68 -9.78 44.07 -45.19
C PRO A 68 -9.38 45.56 -45.16
N GLY A 69 -9.71 46.25 -44.07
CA GLY A 69 -9.32 47.65 -43.83
C GLY A 69 -9.29 48.00 -42.35
N ARG A 70 -8.13 48.43 -41.87
CA ARG A 70 -7.82 48.86 -40.51
C ARG A 70 -8.23 50.32 -40.32
N SER A 71 -9.17 50.63 -39.41
CA SER A 71 -9.28 51.96 -38.79
C SER A 71 -10.13 51.97 -37.50
N ASN A 72 -9.40 51.89 -36.38
CA ASN A 72 -9.52 52.68 -35.15
C ASN A 72 -10.88 53.15 -34.57
N ILE A 73 -11.04 52.75 -33.28
CA ILE A 73 -11.45 53.53 -32.09
C ILE A 73 -12.96 53.70 -31.83
N GLY A 74 -13.42 53.03 -30.77
CA GLY A 74 -14.58 53.45 -29.98
C GLY A 74 -15.36 52.30 -29.33
N GLN A 75 -15.14 52.09 -28.03
CA GLN A 75 -15.97 51.34 -27.08
C GLN A 75 -15.84 49.80 -27.03
N ALA A 76 -15.36 49.31 -25.88
CA ALA A 76 -15.78 48.03 -25.33
C ALA A 76 -17.18 48.20 -24.70
N PRO A 77 -17.99 47.12 -24.64
CA PRO A 77 -17.88 46.31 -23.45
C PRO A 77 -17.81 44.80 -23.71
N MET A 78 -17.20 44.14 -22.72
CA MET A 78 -17.19 42.70 -22.54
C MET A 78 -18.62 42.12 -22.55
N SER A 79 -18.77 40.94 -23.14
CA SER A 79 -19.41 39.85 -22.40
C SER A 79 -18.40 38.70 -22.32
N SER A 80 -17.92 38.44 -21.10
CA SER A 80 -17.25 37.18 -20.82
C SER A 80 -18.28 36.06 -20.93
N PHE A 81 -17.88 34.88 -21.41
CA PHE A 81 -18.72 33.68 -21.54
C PHE A 81 -19.24 33.11 -20.20
N ALA A 82 -19.21 33.87 -19.10
CA ALA A 82 -19.94 33.57 -17.87
C ALA A 82 -21.48 33.55 -18.06
N ALA A 83 -21.99 33.93 -19.25
CA ALA A 83 -23.41 33.92 -19.59
C ALA A 83 -23.92 32.62 -20.27
N MET A 84 -23.06 31.63 -20.58
CA MET A 84 -23.47 30.40 -21.29
C MET A 84 -23.35 29.11 -20.45
N GLY A 85 -23.94 29.10 -19.24
CA GLY A 85 -24.29 27.86 -18.53
C GLY A 85 -23.17 26.82 -18.25
N PRO A 86 -23.52 25.66 -17.66
CA PRO A 86 -22.56 24.60 -17.36
C PRO A 86 -22.08 23.86 -18.62
N PRO A 87 -20.87 23.26 -18.60
CA PRO A 87 -20.28 22.62 -19.77
C PRO A 87 -21.17 21.47 -20.30
N PRO A 88 -21.22 21.23 -21.62
CA PRO A 88 -22.05 20.19 -22.21
C PRO A 88 -21.67 18.81 -21.67
N ARG A 89 -22.67 18.01 -21.27
CA ARG A 89 -22.45 16.70 -20.60
C ARG A 89 -21.95 15.58 -21.53
N SER A 90 -21.85 15.80 -22.84
CA SER A 90 -21.35 14.79 -23.78
C SER A 90 -19.82 14.89 -23.94
N THR A 91 -19.14 13.75 -23.87
CA THR A 91 -17.67 13.65 -23.87
C THR A 91 -17.01 14.17 -25.14
N GLY A 92 -17.68 14.02 -26.30
CA GLY A 92 -17.22 14.53 -27.60
C GLY A 92 -17.26 16.06 -27.68
N ILE A 93 -18.35 16.68 -27.23
CA ILE A 93 -18.49 18.13 -27.20
C ILE A 93 -17.57 18.74 -26.13
N LEU A 94 -17.37 18.06 -24.99
CA LEU A 94 -16.36 18.46 -23.99
C LEU A 94 -14.92 18.44 -24.53
N ARG A 95 -14.61 17.54 -25.47
CA ARG A 95 -13.30 17.46 -26.12
C ARG A 95 -13.11 18.61 -27.12
N MET A 96 -14.14 18.92 -27.89
CA MET A 96 -14.16 20.08 -28.80
C MET A 96 -14.12 21.40 -28.02
N TRP A 97 -14.96 21.54 -26.98
CA TRP A 97 -14.97 22.67 -26.05
C TRP A 97 -13.58 22.88 -25.43
N ARG A 98 -12.89 21.83 -24.97
CA ARG A 98 -11.49 21.93 -24.49
C ARG A 98 -10.50 22.31 -25.60
N LYS A 99 -10.65 21.76 -26.81
CA LYS A 99 -9.75 22.03 -27.94
C LYS A 99 -9.86 23.49 -28.39
N ASP A 100 -11.07 24.03 -28.43
CA ASP A 100 -11.36 25.40 -28.88
C ASP A 100 -11.07 26.45 -27.79
N GLU A 101 -11.31 26.14 -26.52
CA GLU A 101 -11.05 27.06 -25.39
C GLU A 101 -9.60 27.02 -24.87
N ARG A 102 -8.97 25.83 -24.85
CA ARG A 102 -7.65 25.62 -24.22
C ARG A 102 -6.51 25.31 -25.17
N GLY A 103 -6.79 24.92 -26.41
CA GLY A 103 -5.76 24.46 -27.37
C GLY A 103 -4.70 25.50 -27.71
N LYS A 104 -4.98 26.79 -27.51
CA LYS A 104 -4.02 27.89 -27.76
C LYS A 104 -3.54 28.60 -26.50
N GLN A 105 -3.81 28.13 -25.27
CA GLN A 105 -3.45 28.87 -24.05
C GLN A 105 -1.95 29.14 -23.89
N TRP A 106 -1.10 28.30 -24.46
CA TRP A 106 0.36 28.48 -24.48
C TRP A 106 0.84 29.51 -25.50
N THR A 107 0.11 29.70 -26.60
CA THR A 107 0.43 30.62 -27.70
C THR A 107 -0.49 31.85 -27.73
N ARG A 108 -1.35 32.02 -26.72
CA ARG A 108 -2.31 33.11 -26.64
C ARG A 108 -1.62 34.39 -26.13
N GLY A 109 -1.38 35.32 -27.06
CA GLY A 109 -0.68 36.58 -26.82
C GLY A 109 0.58 36.69 -27.68
N GLY A 110 1.17 37.90 -27.76
CA GLY A 110 2.43 38.09 -28.52
C GLY A 110 3.60 37.28 -27.95
N GLY A 111 4.66 37.08 -28.74
CA GLY A 111 5.79 36.19 -28.42
C GLY A 111 6.40 36.38 -27.03
N ALA A 112 6.46 37.61 -26.51
CA ALA A 112 6.95 37.87 -25.16
C ALA A 112 6.09 37.22 -24.05
N ARG A 113 4.77 37.16 -24.23
CA ARG A 113 3.83 36.56 -23.26
C ARG A 113 3.89 35.03 -23.27
N SER A 114 4.07 34.41 -24.44
CA SER A 114 4.26 32.96 -24.54
C SER A 114 5.61 32.53 -23.95
N THR A 115 6.69 33.27 -24.24
CA THR A 115 8.01 33.01 -23.63
C THR A 115 7.98 33.20 -22.12
N GLY A 116 7.31 34.25 -21.62
CA GLY A 116 7.14 34.46 -20.18
C GLY A 116 6.42 33.30 -19.47
N ARG A 117 5.37 32.73 -20.08
CA ARG A 117 4.66 31.55 -19.53
C ARG A 117 5.56 30.31 -19.48
N LEU A 118 6.35 30.08 -20.51
CA LEU A 118 7.31 28.97 -20.55
C LEU A 118 8.35 29.13 -19.44
N VAL A 119 8.93 30.33 -19.29
CA VAL A 119 9.93 30.62 -18.25
C VAL A 119 9.35 30.42 -16.86
N VAL A 120 8.16 30.97 -16.58
CA VAL A 120 7.51 30.78 -15.27
C VAL A 120 7.20 29.31 -15.02
N CYS A 121 6.71 28.57 -16.02
CA CYS A 121 6.44 27.14 -15.88
C CYS A 121 7.71 26.34 -15.56
N CYS A 122 8.81 26.59 -16.28
CA CYS A 122 10.10 25.95 -16.02
C CYS A 122 10.62 26.29 -14.61
N LEU A 123 10.50 27.54 -14.17
CA LEU A 123 10.89 27.96 -12.82
C LEU A 123 10.05 27.26 -11.75
N THR A 124 8.73 27.14 -11.98
CA THR A 124 7.82 26.48 -11.03
C THR A 124 8.10 24.98 -10.93
N ILE A 125 8.32 24.30 -12.06
CA ILE A 125 8.70 22.89 -12.10
C ILE A 125 10.05 22.68 -11.40
N THR A 126 11.04 23.54 -11.67
CA THR A 126 12.35 23.46 -11.01
C THR A 126 12.21 23.60 -9.49
N LEU A 127 11.37 24.54 -9.02
CA LEU A 127 11.10 24.73 -7.60
C LEU A 127 10.41 23.51 -6.97
N LEU A 128 9.46 22.89 -7.66
CA LEU A 128 8.79 21.67 -7.20
C LEU A 128 9.74 20.46 -7.14
N ILE A 129 10.66 20.32 -8.11
CA ILE A 129 11.69 19.27 -8.10
C ILE A 129 12.63 19.48 -6.92
N VAL A 130 13.11 20.72 -6.70
CA VAL A 130 13.96 21.05 -5.54
C VAL A 130 13.24 20.75 -4.23
N LEU A 131 11.97 21.14 -4.10
CA LEU A 131 11.16 20.85 -2.91
C LEU A 131 10.96 19.34 -2.69
N SER A 132 10.73 18.58 -3.76
CA SER A 132 10.59 17.12 -3.70
C SER A 132 11.88 16.44 -3.25
N ILE A 133 13.03 16.88 -3.76
CA ILE A 133 14.34 16.38 -3.32
C ILE A 133 14.55 16.70 -1.83
N ILE A 134 14.24 17.91 -1.39
CA ILE A 134 14.36 18.31 0.02
C ILE A 134 13.46 17.44 0.92
N LEU A 135 12.18 17.25 0.56
CA LEU A 135 11.25 16.42 1.33
C LEU A 135 11.67 14.95 1.37
N THR A 136 12.21 14.43 0.26
CA THR A 136 12.74 13.07 0.19
C THR A 136 13.93 12.93 1.13
N VAL A 137 14.90 13.85 1.07
CA VAL A 137 16.06 13.84 1.97
C VAL A 137 15.61 13.91 3.43
N LEU A 138 14.66 14.79 3.77
CA LEU A 138 14.12 14.92 5.14
C LEU A 138 13.46 13.63 5.64
N MET A 139 12.81 12.85 4.77
CA MET A 139 12.19 11.58 5.15
C MET A 139 13.21 10.48 5.50
N PHE A 140 14.43 10.56 4.96
CA PHE A 140 15.49 9.57 5.17
C PHE A 140 16.50 9.95 6.26
N VAL A 141 16.39 11.14 6.85
CA VAL A 141 17.23 11.57 7.98
C VAL A 141 16.69 10.95 9.27
N ARG A 142 17.47 10.07 9.90
CA ARG A 142 17.12 9.43 11.17
C ARG A 142 17.71 10.23 12.35
N PRO A 143 16.97 10.40 13.46
CA PRO A 143 17.49 11.06 14.64
C PRO A 143 18.67 10.25 15.23
N PRO A 144 19.75 10.92 15.69
CA PRO A 144 20.86 10.24 16.36
C PRO A 144 20.42 9.70 17.73
N SER A 145 20.98 8.56 18.14
CA SER A 145 20.78 8.05 19.51
C SER A 145 21.89 8.56 20.42
N ILE A 146 21.52 9.05 21.60
CA ILE A 146 22.44 9.59 22.61
C ILE A 146 22.46 8.64 23.81
N THR A 147 23.65 8.20 24.22
CA THR A 147 23.86 7.44 25.45
C THR A 147 24.77 8.24 26.38
N LEU A 148 24.36 8.32 27.65
CA LEU A 148 25.18 8.90 28.71
C LEU A 148 26.09 7.80 29.26
N ASN A 149 27.40 7.98 29.14
CA ASN A 149 28.35 7.08 29.77
C ASN A 149 28.44 7.47 31.25
N SER A 150 28.56 6.47 32.13
CA SER A 150 28.66 6.70 33.57
C SER A 150 29.86 7.59 33.88
N THR A 151 29.61 8.72 34.54
CA THR A 151 30.65 9.62 35.02
C THR A 151 31.14 9.15 36.37
N ASP A 152 32.37 8.66 36.43
CA ASP A 152 33.14 8.77 37.66
C ASP A 152 33.49 10.25 37.84
N VAL A 153 32.96 10.87 38.90
CA VAL A 153 33.41 12.20 39.32
C VAL A 153 34.87 12.03 39.74
N ASN A 154 35.81 12.41 38.88
CA ASN A 154 37.22 12.35 39.22
C ASN A 154 37.51 13.33 40.36
N PRO A 155 37.81 12.87 41.59
CA PRO A 155 37.99 13.74 42.74
C PRO A 155 39.26 14.62 42.62
N ALA A 156 40.12 14.38 41.63
CA ALA A 156 41.30 15.18 41.35
C ALA A 156 41.03 16.46 40.52
N THR A 157 39.86 16.58 39.87
CA THR A 157 39.54 17.71 38.97
C THR A 157 38.24 18.44 39.32
N ALA A 158 37.46 17.95 40.29
CA ALA A 158 36.25 18.62 40.76
C ALA A 158 36.63 19.66 41.82
N GLU A 159 36.72 20.94 41.44
CA GLU A 159 36.84 22.04 42.41
C GLU A 159 35.49 22.21 43.14
N PHE A 160 35.43 21.75 44.38
CA PHE A 160 34.29 21.98 45.26
C PHE A 160 34.52 23.27 46.04
N ASN A 161 33.87 24.35 45.62
CA ASN A 161 33.97 25.64 46.31
C ASN A 161 32.67 25.91 47.06
N LEU A 162 32.78 26.00 48.39
CA LEU A 162 31.66 26.22 49.31
C LEU A 162 31.78 27.63 49.89
N ASP A 163 30.88 28.52 49.49
CA ASP A 163 30.68 29.81 50.16
C ASP A 163 29.33 29.79 50.88
N GLN A 164 29.11 30.66 51.87
CA GLN A 164 27.92 30.63 52.75
C GLN A 164 26.57 30.72 51.99
N LYS A 165 26.58 31.04 50.68
CA LYS A 165 25.39 31.20 49.83
C LYS A 165 25.46 30.50 48.46
N HIS A 166 26.57 29.83 48.13
CA HIS A 166 26.81 29.27 46.79
C HIS A 166 27.52 27.90 46.85
N ILE A 167 27.11 26.97 45.97
CA ILE A 167 27.80 25.70 45.72
C ILE A 167 28.07 25.61 44.22
N ASN A 168 29.34 25.52 43.82
CA ASN A 168 29.73 25.30 42.44
C ASN A 168 30.36 23.91 42.29
N LEU A 169 29.94 23.15 41.28
CA LEU A 169 30.43 21.82 40.97
C LEU A 169 30.64 21.67 39.45
N ASP A 170 31.88 21.39 39.06
CA ASP A 170 32.24 21.11 37.68
C ASP A 170 32.30 19.57 37.46
N ILE A 171 31.50 19.08 36.52
CA ILE A 171 31.37 17.66 36.16
C ILE A 171 31.72 17.50 34.67
N GLN A 172 32.51 16.49 34.32
CA GLN A 172 32.68 16.07 32.92
C GLN A 172 31.76 14.89 32.63
N LEU A 173 30.85 15.06 31.66
CA LEU A 173 29.91 14.02 31.21
C LEU A 173 30.39 13.39 29.90
N GLY A 174 30.76 12.11 29.94
CA GLY A 174 31.02 11.35 28.71
C GLY A 174 29.71 11.10 27.97
N ILE A 175 29.54 11.69 26.78
CA ILE A 175 28.36 11.49 25.94
C ILE A 175 28.77 10.74 24.68
N SER A 176 28.12 9.60 24.42
CA SER A 176 28.27 8.88 23.15
C SER A 176 27.06 9.16 22.26
N VAL A 177 27.35 9.58 21.02
CA VAL A 177 26.33 9.88 20.01
C VAL A 177 26.57 8.99 18.82
N ARG A 178 25.55 8.22 18.44
CA ARG A 178 25.56 7.40 17.23
C ARG A 178 24.82 8.12 16.12
N ASN A 179 25.51 8.40 15.02
CA ASN A 179 24.92 8.96 13.82
C ASN A 179 24.56 7.84 12.82
N PRO A 180 23.28 7.47 12.68
CA PRO A 180 22.87 6.42 11.74
C PRO A 180 22.78 6.90 10.27
N ASN A 181 23.11 8.17 9.99
CA ASN A 181 22.96 8.76 8.66
C ASN A 181 24.23 8.62 7.82
N TRP A 182 24.04 8.61 6.50
CA TRP A 182 25.11 8.54 5.49
C TRP A 182 25.92 9.82 5.31
N PHE A 183 25.52 10.90 5.99
CA PHE A 183 26.21 12.18 6.01
C PHE A 183 26.64 12.53 7.44
N GLY A 184 27.75 13.27 7.56
CA GLY A 184 28.24 13.77 8.83
C GLY A 184 27.45 14.99 9.32
N ALA A 185 27.34 15.14 10.64
CA ALA A 185 26.67 16.25 11.29
C ALA A 185 27.70 17.12 12.03
N HIS A 186 27.91 18.34 11.52
CA HIS A 186 28.79 19.32 12.14
C HIS A 186 27.99 20.30 12.99
N PHE A 187 28.19 20.27 14.30
CA PHE A 187 27.57 21.17 15.25
C PHE A 187 28.51 22.31 15.58
N LYS A 188 28.08 23.54 15.29
CA LYS A 188 28.83 24.74 15.69
C LYS A 188 28.88 24.88 17.20
N GLN A 189 27.76 24.57 17.85
CA GLN A 189 27.57 24.73 19.28
C GLN A 189 26.55 23.71 19.80
N ILE A 190 26.87 23.09 20.92
CA ILE A 190 25.98 22.24 21.71
C ILE A 190 25.91 22.85 23.10
N THR A 191 24.74 23.34 23.50
CA THR A 191 24.53 23.92 24.83
C THR A 191 23.52 23.08 25.60
N ALA A 192 23.87 22.72 26.83
CA ALA A 192 22.96 22.06 27.76
C ALA A 192 22.68 23.00 28.93
N THR A 193 21.42 23.10 29.32
CA THR A 193 21.01 23.77 30.56
C THR A 193 20.32 22.77 31.46
N VAL A 194 20.67 22.82 32.74
CA VAL A 194 20.24 21.90 33.79
C VAL A 194 19.20 22.61 34.66
N LYS A 195 18.06 21.94 34.85
CA LYS A 195 16.93 22.40 35.67
C LYS A 195 16.56 21.32 36.67
N TYR A 196 16.20 21.75 37.88
CA TYR A 196 15.80 20.81 38.93
C TYR A 196 14.28 20.65 38.87
N PRO A 197 13.73 19.44 38.98
CA PRO A 197 12.28 19.26 39.02
C PRO A 197 11.64 20.10 40.14
N GLY A 198 10.73 21.00 39.79
CA GLY A 198 10.07 21.91 40.74
C GLY A 198 10.73 23.28 40.92
N LEU A 199 11.86 23.55 40.24
CA LEU A 199 12.49 24.87 40.17
C LEU A 199 12.48 25.39 38.73
N ASP A 200 11.93 26.59 38.54
CA ASP A 200 11.85 27.24 37.22
C ASP A 200 13.21 27.81 36.77
N SER A 201 14.12 28.08 37.70
CA SER A 201 15.46 28.61 37.48
C SER A 201 16.44 27.50 37.07
N SER A 202 17.22 27.73 35.99
CA SER A 202 18.34 26.85 35.65
C SER A 202 19.45 26.99 36.68
N PHE A 203 19.93 25.88 37.22
CA PHE A 203 20.99 25.86 38.25
C PHE A 203 22.32 25.36 37.70
N GLY A 204 22.47 25.24 36.38
CA GLY A 204 23.70 24.79 35.76
C GLY A 204 23.61 24.63 34.26
N GLY A 205 24.74 24.38 33.62
CA GLY A 205 24.83 24.18 32.18
C GLY A 205 26.25 24.07 31.66
N GLY A 206 26.36 23.84 30.36
CA GLY A 206 27.62 23.62 29.66
C GLY A 206 27.51 23.98 28.20
N THR A 207 28.63 24.24 27.54
CA THR A 207 28.68 24.44 26.09
C THR A 207 29.92 23.81 25.49
N VAL A 208 29.74 23.04 24.42
CA VAL A 208 30.80 22.51 23.57
C VAL A 208 30.68 23.12 22.18
N TRP A 209 31.83 23.44 21.58
CA TRP A 209 31.92 24.09 20.27
C TRP A 209 32.50 23.13 19.23
N ASN A 210 32.08 23.31 17.97
CA ASN A 210 32.67 22.65 16.80
C ASN A 210 32.78 21.12 16.93
N THR A 211 31.71 20.46 17.35
CA THR A 211 31.65 19.00 17.47
C THR A 211 31.22 18.39 16.14
N ASN A 212 32.00 17.43 15.63
CA ASN A 212 31.74 16.76 14.37
C ASN A 212 31.41 15.27 14.60
N PHE A 213 30.28 14.82 14.08
CA PHE A 213 29.89 13.42 14.08
C PHE A 213 29.94 12.88 12.65
N GLY A 214 30.82 11.92 12.39
CA GLY A 214 30.96 11.30 11.08
C GLY A 214 29.69 10.57 10.63
N ALA A 215 29.60 10.28 9.33
CA ALA A 215 28.56 9.42 8.78
C ALA A 215 28.74 7.99 9.31
N TYR A 216 27.65 7.35 9.76
CA TYR A 216 27.67 5.98 10.31
C TYR A 216 28.67 5.75 11.46
N THR A 217 29.07 6.79 12.18
CA THR A 217 30.01 6.68 13.31
C THR A 217 29.32 6.82 14.65
N GLU A 218 29.92 6.19 15.65
CA GLU A 218 29.69 6.49 17.06
C GLU A 218 30.84 7.38 17.55
N SER A 219 30.52 8.54 18.12
CA SER A 219 31.53 9.47 18.63
C SER A 219 31.23 9.77 20.10
N THR A 220 32.28 9.67 20.91
CA THR A 220 32.23 10.02 22.33
C THR A 220 32.94 11.34 22.55
N PHE A 221 32.35 12.23 23.33
CA PHE A 221 32.99 13.48 23.72
C PHE A 221 32.64 13.83 25.17
N ASP A 222 33.55 14.54 25.82
CA ASP A 222 33.37 15.01 27.18
C ASP A 222 32.63 16.34 27.17
N PHE A 223 31.46 16.36 27.79
CA PHE A 223 30.63 17.54 27.93
C PHE A 223 30.89 18.18 29.30
N PRO A 224 31.43 19.43 29.35
CA PRO A 224 31.68 20.12 30.60
C PRO A 224 30.36 20.66 31.14
N LEU A 225 29.92 20.15 32.29
CA LEU A 225 28.72 20.59 32.98
C LEU A 225 29.09 21.31 34.27
N LYS A 226 28.70 22.59 34.37
CA LYS A 226 28.86 23.38 35.60
C LYS A 226 27.53 23.47 36.32
N LEU A 227 27.47 23.04 37.57
CA LEU A 227 26.31 23.18 38.44
C LEU A 227 26.60 24.31 39.44
N ASN A 228 25.78 25.36 39.40
CA ASN A 228 25.89 26.54 40.23
C ASN A 228 24.60 26.70 41.04
N TYR A 229 24.63 26.23 42.27
CA TYR A 229 23.57 26.45 43.24
C TYR A 229 23.74 27.79 43.95
N SER A 230 22.64 28.48 44.18
CA SER A 230 22.58 29.67 45.03
C SER A 230 21.28 29.68 45.81
N THR A 231 21.32 30.19 47.05
CA THR A 231 20.12 30.39 47.87
C THR A 231 19.14 31.40 47.28
N ALA A 232 19.57 32.27 46.35
CA ALA A 232 18.67 33.12 45.59
C ALA A 232 17.93 32.36 44.46
N ALA A 233 18.55 31.31 43.92
CA ALA A 233 17.98 30.47 42.87
C ALA A 233 17.07 29.37 43.44
N ASP A 234 17.27 28.97 44.71
CA ASP A 234 16.42 28.06 45.50
C ASP A 234 16.02 28.68 46.85
N PRO A 235 15.08 29.64 46.87
CA PRO A 235 14.69 30.36 48.09
C PRO A 235 14.03 29.47 49.14
N SER A 236 13.41 28.37 48.72
CA SER A 236 12.71 27.40 49.57
C SER A 236 13.63 26.27 50.08
N GLY A 237 14.87 26.22 49.61
CA GLY A 237 15.82 25.14 49.90
C GLY A 237 15.33 23.77 49.42
N GLN A 238 14.41 23.72 48.46
CA GLN A 238 13.75 22.49 48.02
C GLN A 238 14.75 21.54 47.35
N MET A 239 15.66 22.07 46.53
CA MET A 239 16.66 21.27 45.83
C MET A 239 17.68 20.68 46.80
N ILE A 240 18.23 21.51 47.69
CA ILE A 240 19.27 21.05 48.62
C ILE A 240 18.72 20.07 49.66
N ASN A 241 17.47 20.24 50.10
CA ASN A 241 16.80 19.32 51.01
C ASN A 241 16.45 17.98 50.33
N ASP A 242 16.01 18.00 49.07
CA ASP A 242 15.75 16.77 48.31
C ASP A 242 17.04 16.00 48.02
N ILE A 243 18.13 16.69 47.67
CA ILE A 243 19.46 16.09 47.52
C ILE A 243 19.94 15.50 48.86
N ALA A 244 19.85 16.24 49.96
CA ALA A 244 20.26 15.76 51.28
C ALA A 244 19.45 14.52 51.73
N ALA A 245 18.15 14.49 51.44
CA ALA A 245 17.29 13.34 51.68
C ALA A 245 17.68 12.12 50.82
N LYS A 246 17.90 12.31 49.51
CA LYS A 246 18.26 11.24 48.56
C LYS A 246 19.69 10.72 48.73
N CYS A 247 20.60 11.54 49.23
CA CYS A 247 21.96 11.16 49.63
C CYS A 247 22.02 10.50 51.02
N GLY A 248 20.90 10.44 51.75
CA GLY A 248 20.80 9.76 53.05
C GLY A 248 21.33 10.56 54.24
N LEU A 249 21.57 11.86 54.08
CA LEU A 249 22.09 12.75 55.13
C LEU A 249 21.03 13.16 56.17
N GLN A 250 19.75 12.87 55.90
CA GLN A 250 18.61 13.16 56.80
C GLN A 250 18.01 11.90 57.47
N GLY A 251 18.76 10.79 57.48
CA GLY A 251 18.61 9.78 58.53
C GLY A 251 17.58 8.65 58.37
N SER A 252 16.77 8.52 57.31
CA SER A 252 15.88 7.34 57.17
C SER A 252 15.25 7.08 55.77
N LYS A 253 15.99 7.20 54.66
CA LYS A 253 15.55 6.61 53.37
C LYS A 253 16.73 6.04 52.58
N ALA A 254 16.49 4.93 51.88
CA ALA A 254 17.44 4.32 50.95
C ALA A 254 17.90 5.36 49.91
N LYS A 255 19.18 5.29 49.52
CA LYS A 255 19.78 6.17 48.50
C LYS A 255 18.90 6.17 47.25
N GLY A 256 18.45 7.35 46.86
CA GLY A 256 17.53 7.54 45.74
C GLY A 256 18.24 8.18 44.54
N ASP A 257 17.73 7.89 43.36
CA ASP A 257 18.21 8.47 42.11
C ASP A 257 17.93 9.98 42.03
N LEU A 258 18.90 10.74 41.53
CA LEU A 258 18.74 12.18 41.29
C LEU A 258 18.26 12.40 39.85
N THR A 259 17.04 12.89 39.72
CA THR A 259 16.43 13.21 38.42
C THR A 259 16.70 14.67 38.07
N ILE A 260 17.25 14.92 36.89
CA ILE A 260 17.61 16.26 36.41
C ILE A 260 16.90 16.50 35.08
N ASN A 261 16.25 17.64 34.90
CA ASN A 261 15.73 18.03 33.59
C ASN A 261 16.81 18.76 32.81
N TYR A 262 16.92 18.49 31.51
CA TYR A 262 17.86 19.20 30.64
C TYR A 262 17.21 19.68 29.36
N ASP A 263 17.65 20.85 28.90
CA ASP A 263 17.39 21.34 27.54
C ASP A 263 18.70 21.33 26.76
N LEU A 264 18.70 20.67 25.61
CA LEU A 264 19.85 20.57 24.72
C LEU A 264 19.56 21.33 23.43
N LYS A 265 20.30 22.42 23.22
CA LYS A 265 20.21 23.27 22.03
C LYS A 265 21.35 22.92 21.08
N LEU A 266 21.00 22.47 19.88
CA LEU A 266 21.94 22.06 18.85
C LEU A 266 22.02 23.12 17.76
N TRP A 267 23.21 23.54 17.35
CA TRP A 267 23.38 24.42 16.17
C TRP A 267 24.00 23.64 15.02
N LEU A 268 23.14 23.03 14.20
CA LEU A 268 23.54 22.13 13.12
C LEU A 268 23.65 22.87 11.79
N LYS A 269 24.74 22.65 11.05
CA LYS A 269 24.89 23.14 9.68
C LYS A 269 24.75 21.98 8.69
N ILE A 270 23.68 21.98 7.89
CA ILE A 270 23.50 21.04 6.77
C ILE A 270 23.58 21.86 5.48
N LEU A 271 24.62 21.60 4.67
CA LEU A 271 24.92 22.35 3.45
C LEU A 271 25.07 23.87 3.75
N SER A 272 24.01 24.66 3.53
CA SER A 272 23.96 26.11 3.73
C SER A 272 22.90 26.58 4.75
N ALA A 273 22.10 25.65 5.30
CA ALA A 273 21.07 25.97 6.28
C ALA A 273 21.54 25.67 7.70
N THR A 274 21.25 26.57 8.64
CA THR A 274 21.49 26.36 10.07
C THR A 274 20.17 25.98 10.73
N ILE A 275 20.11 24.81 11.36
CA ILE A 275 18.92 24.30 12.06
C ILE A 275 19.24 24.29 13.55
N SER A 276 18.33 24.84 14.36
CA SER A 276 18.51 24.97 15.80
C SER A 276 17.46 24.19 16.61
N PRO A 277 17.43 22.85 16.55
CA PRO A 277 16.46 22.08 17.31
C PRO A 277 16.80 22.12 18.82
N THR A 278 15.76 22.16 19.65
CA THR A 278 15.86 22.00 21.10
C THR A 278 15.30 20.63 21.48
N ILE A 279 16.08 19.82 22.17
CA ILE A 279 15.68 18.51 22.69
C ILE A 279 15.61 18.64 24.21
N SER A 280 14.45 18.34 24.79
CA SER A 280 14.24 18.32 26.24
C SER A 280 14.05 16.89 26.71
N GLY A 281 14.62 16.54 27.87
CA GLY A 281 14.51 15.19 28.43
C GLY A 281 14.75 15.14 29.94
N THR A 282 14.40 13.99 30.52
CA THR A 282 14.56 13.69 31.95
C THR A 282 15.22 12.31 32.08
N PRO A 283 16.50 12.20 32.46
CA PRO A 283 17.14 10.90 32.69
C PRO A 283 16.59 10.30 33.99
N SER A 284 16.12 9.05 33.92
CA SER A 284 15.87 8.19 35.08
C SER A 284 17.01 7.17 35.13
N SER A 285 17.83 7.19 36.19
CA SER A 285 18.91 6.22 36.41
C SER A 285 18.35 4.86 36.85
N ARG A 286 17.68 4.17 35.94
CA ARG A 286 17.51 2.72 36.03
C ARG A 286 17.59 2.17 34.62
N ASN A 287 18.63 1.37 34.38
CA ASN A 287 18.90 0.61 33.16
C ASN A 287 17.62 0.28 32.38
N GLN A 288 17.31 1.08 31.36
CA GLN A 288 16.49 0.60 30.26
C GLN A 288 17.47 -0.01 29.26
N HIS A 289 17.56 -1.34 29.31
CA HIS A 289 17.95 -2.11 28.13
C HIS A 289 16.98 -1.74 27.00
N LEU A 290 17.41 -0.86 26.11
CA LEU A 290 16.89 -0.86 24.74
C LEU A 290 17.20 -2.24 24.14
N PRO A 291 16.27 -2.84 23.36
CA PRO A 291 16.49 -4.16 22.78
C PRO A 291 17.76 -4.17 21.92
N PRO A 292 18.51 -5.29 21.89
CA PRO A 292 19.74 -5.35 21.12
C PRO A 292 19.44 -5.11 19.63
N PRO A 293 20.33 -4.41 18.90
CA PRO A 293 20.20 -4.31 17.47
C PRO A 293 20.31 -5.71 16.85
N LEU A 294 19.42 -6.01 15.90
CA LEU A 294 19.56 -7.14 14.98
C LEU A 294 20.98 -7.16 14.40
N PRO A 295 21.62 -8.33 14.25
CA PRO A 295 22.99 -8.41 13.77
C PRO A 295 23.08 -7.86 12.35
N THR A 296 23.77 -6.72 12.22
CA THR A 296 24.21 -6.18 10.95
C THR A 296 25.39 -6.99 10.45
N THR A 297 25.15 -7.98 9.59
CA THR A 297 26.22 -8.55 8.77
C THR A 297 26.57 -7.54 7.67
N ALA A 298 27.62 -6.76 7.93
CA ALA A 298 28.36 -6.06 6.91
C ALA A 298 29.83 -6.45 7.07
N TYR A 299 30.31 -7.37 6.24
CA TYR A 299 31.71 -7.41 5.87
C TYR A 299 31.80 -7.53 4.35
N ASN A 300 32.58 -6.61 3.83
CA ASN A 300 32.79 -6.28 2.42
C ASN A 300 33.91 -7.20 1.84
N PRO A 301 34.35 -7.01 0.58
CA PRO A 301 34.47 -8.05 -0.44
C PRO A 301 35.85 -8.72 -0.52
N PHE A 302 35.91 -9.83 -1.29
CA PHE A 302 37.09 -10.43 -1.93
C PHE A 302 38.35 -10.68 -1.08
N HIS A 303 38.68 -11.96 -0.83
CA HIS A 303 40.02 -12.53 -1.02
C HIS A 303 39.96 -14.07 -0.85
N LEU A 304 40.22 -14.81 -1.92
CA LEU A 304 40.61 -16.23 -1.85
C LEU A 304 42.01 -16.35 -1.26
N PRO A 305 42.27 -17.42 -0.49
CA PRO A 305 43.38 -18.28 -0.90
C PRO A 305 43.03 -19.77 -0.81
N LEU A 306 43.52 -20.53 -1.80
CA LEU A 306 43.69 -21.97 -1.71
C LEU A 306 44.62 -22.33 -0.53
N SER A 307 44.23 -23.30 0.29
CA SER A 307 45.17 -24.36 0.71
C SER A 307 44.42 -25.60 1.21
N LEU A 308 44.88 -26.74 0.71
CA LEU A 308 44.54 -28.09 1.15
C LEU A 308 45.07 -28.33 2.57
N SER A 309 44.27 -28.86 3.48
CA SER A 309 44.75 -29.88 4.41
C SER A 309 43.58 -30.71 4.99
N LEU A 310 43.78 -32.03 4.91
CA LEU A 310 42.99 -33.03 5.60
C LEU A 310 43.09 -32.81 7.11
N LEU A 311 41.98 -32.99 7.84
CA LEU A 311 41.96 -33.76 9.08
C LEU A 311 40.53 -34.05 9.51
N SER A 312 40.20 -35.33 9.41
CA SER A 312 39.07 -36.03 9.96
C SER A 312 38.91 -35.77 11.46
N HIS A 313 37.74 -35.28 11.89
CA HIS A 313 37.18 -35.53 13.22
C HIS A 313 35.67 -35.72 13.12
N THR A 314 35.27 -36.93 13.50
CA THR A 314 33.92 -37.47 13.60
C THR A 314 33.17 -36.74 14.71
N LEU A 315 32.11 -36.02 14.38
CA LEU A 315 31.09 -35.61 15.34
C LEU A 315 29.72 -35.98 14.80
N ILE A 316 29.05 -36.79 15.60
CA ILE A 316 27.76 -37.42 15.39
C ILE A 316 26.69 -36.33 15.30
N PHE A 317 26.22 -36.04 14.09
CA PHE A 317 24.94 -35.39 13.87
C PHE A 317 23.89 -36.47 13.69
N THR A 318 22.97 -36.56 14.65
CA THR A 318 21.66 -37.18 14.47
C THR A 318 21.01 -36.61 13.22
N SER A 319 20.88 -37.47 12.23
CA SER A 319 20.15 -37.28 10.97
C SER A 319 18.72 -36.79 11.24
N LEU A 320 18.50 -35.47 11.19
CA LEU A 320 17.28 -34.94 10.62
C LEU A 320 17.37 -35.23 9.12
N ALA A 321 16.82 -36.38 8.73
CA ALA A 321 16.59 -36.67 7.34
C ALA A 321 15.80 -35.46 6.77
N PRO A 322 16.22 -34.86 5.64
CA PRO A 322 15.34 -33.96 4.94
C PRO A 322 14.07 -34.75 4.66
N THR A 323 12.92 -34.22 5.09
CA THR A 323 11.63 -34.70 4.60
C THR A 323 11.76 -34.76 3.08
N PRO A 324 11.47 -35.92 2.45
CA PRO A 324 11.55 -36.00 1.00
C PRO A 324 10.69 -34.86 0.43
N PRO A 325 11.14 -34.15 -0.62
CA PRO A 325 10.28 -33.21 -1.30
C PRO A 325 8.99 -33.97 -1.62
N THR A 326 7.88 -33.49 -1.05
CA THR A 326 6.55 -33.94 -1.44
C THR A 326 6.58 -33.98 -2.96
N LYS A 327 6.45 -35.16 -3.58
CA LYS A 327 6.41 -35.28 -5.03
C LYS A 327 5.34 -34.28 -5.48
N LEU A 328 5.77 -33.15 -6.03
CA LEU A 328 4.87 -32.20 -6.66
C LEU A 328 4.21 -33.04 -7.75
N ASN A 329 2.89 -33.20 -7.67
CA ASN A 329 2.17 -33.96 -8.66
C ASN A 329 2.19 -33.08 -9.93
N LEU A 330 3.23 -33.23 -10.74
CA LEU A 330 3.51 -32.44 -11.94
C LEU A 330 2.43 -32.61 -13.03
N ASP A 331 1.43 -33.46 -12.80
CA ASP A 331 0.39 -33.79 -13.76
C ASP A 331 -0.76 -32.78 -13.81
N LYS A 332 -0.76 -31.70 -13.01
CA LYS A 332 -1.78 -30.63 -13.11
C LYS A 332 -1.16 -29.24 -13.13
N MET A 333 -1.00 -28.71 -14.34
CA MET A 333 -0.75 -27.30 -14.60
C MET A 333 -1.97 -26.50 -14.13
N VAL A 334 -1.79 -25.56 -13.19
CA VAL A 334 -2.84 -24.64 -12.75
C VAL A 334 -2.61 -23.28 -13.37
N LYS A 335 -3.61 -22.79 -14.11
CA LYS A 335 -3.65 -21.44 -14.63
C LYS A 335 -4.48 -20.52 -13.74
N ALA A 336 -3.82 -19.52 -13.16
CA ALA A 336 -4.46 -18.45 -12.40
C ALA A 336 -4.57 -17.17 -13.24
N VAL A 337 -5.68 -16.45 -13.06
CA VAL A 337 -5.90 -15.15 -13.70
C VAL A 337 -6.23 -14.11 -12.63
N VAL A 338 -5.61 -12.93 -12.71
CA VAL A 338 -5.95 -11.78 -11.86
C VAL A 338 -6.55 -10.69 -12.74
N CYS A 339 -7.81 -10.34 -12.50
CA CYS A 339 -8.48 -9.23 -13.19
C CYS A 339 -8.46 -7.97 -12.30
N GLY A 340 -7.85 -6.88 -12.78
CA GLY A 340 -7.48 -5.73 -11.96
C GLY A 340 -6.04 -5.82 -11.43
N ALA A 341 -5.16 -6.50 -12.16
CA ALA A 341 -3.80 -6.85 -11.74
C ALA A 341 -2.86 -5.64 -11.55
N ALA A 342 -3.13 -4.49 -12.17
CA ALA A 342 -2.31 -3.28 -12.01
C ALA A 342 -2.79 -2.38 -10.87
N GLY A 343 -3.93 -2.70 -10.24
CA GLY A 343 -4.46 -1.98 -9.09
C GLY A 343 -3.64 -2.17 -7.80
N GLY A 344 -3.95 -1.38 -6.77
CA GLY A 344 -3.23 -1.41 -5.49
C GLY A 344 -3.31 -2.74 -4.73
N ILE A 345 -4.39 -3.52 -4.93
CA ILE A 345 -4.50 -4.92 -4.45
C ILE A 345 -3.87 -5.87 -5.48
N GLY A 346 -4.15 -5.63 -6.77
CA GLY A 346 -3.77 -6.52 -7.87
C GLY A 346 -2.27 -6.80 -7.97
N GLN A 347 -1.42 -5.77 -7.83
CA GLN A 347 0.03 -5.95 -7.95
C GLN A 347 0.60 -6.85 -6.84
N PRO A 348 0.42 -6.54 -5.53
CA PRO A 348 0.91 -7.41 -4.46
C PRO A 348 0.21 -8.77 -4.44
N LEU A 349 -1.06 -8.88 -4.86
CA LEU A 349 -1.74 -10.16 -5.00
C LEU A 349 -1.09 -11.03 -6.08
N SER A 350 -0.79 -10.44 -7.24
CA SER A 350 -0.13 -11.12 -8.36
C SER A 350 1.27 -11.58 -7.97
N LEU A 351 2.00 -10.78 -7.18
CA LEU A 351 3.27 -11.19 -6.57
C LEU A 351 3.10 -12.45 -5.70
N LEU A 352 2.15 -12.45 -4.79
CA LEU A 352 1.93 -13.58 -3.88
C LEU A 352 1.49 -14.86 -4.62
N LEU A 353 0.68 -14.72 -5.67
CA LEU A 353 0.29 -15.85 -6.53
C LEU A 353 1.48 -16.38 -7.35
N LYS A 354 2.34 -15.50 -7.88
CA LYS A 354 3.59 -15.88 -8.57
C LYS A 354 4.54 -16.71 -7.68
N LEU A 355 4.45 -16.55 -6.35
CA LEU A 355 5.23 -17.34 -5.39
C LEU A 355 4.62 -18.73 -5.08
N ASN A 356 3.39 -19.02 -5.52
CA ASN A 356 2.78 -20.33 -5.32
C ASN A 356 3.33 -21.34 -6.35
N PRO A 357 4.01 -22.43 -5.93
CA PRO A 357 4.62 -23.39 -6.86
C PRO A 357 3.61 -24.26 -7.62
N THR A 358 2.33 -24.26 -7.21
CA THR A 358 1.26 -24.99 -7.90
C THR A 358 0.81 -24.25 -9.17
N ILE A 359 0.98 -22.92 -9.22
CA ILE A 359 0.61 -22.11 -10.37
C ILE A 359 1.70 -22.21 -11.43
N THR A 360 1.34 -22.63 -12.64
CA THR A 360 2.27 -22.77 -13.78
C THR A 360 2.07 -21.69 -14.82
N GLU A 361 0.88 -21.08 -14.87
CA GLU A 361 0.57 -19.92 -15.70
C GLU A 361 -0.17 -18.86 -14.88
N LEU A 362 0.32 -17.63 -14.92
CA LEU A 362 -0.30 -16.47 -14.30
C LEU A 362 -0.61 -15.40 -15.36
N SER A 363 -1.90 -15.23 -15.67
CA SER A 363 -2.36 -14.19 -16.58
C SER A 363 -2.86 -12.97 -15.81
N LEU A 364 -2.36 -11.80 -16.18
CA LEU A 364 -2.67 -10.54 -15.52
C LEU A 364 -3.47 -9.67 -16.47
N TYR A 365 -4.75 -9.45 -16.16
CA TYR A 365 -5.61 -8.55 -16.92
C TYR A 365 -5.82 -7.24 -16.16
N ASP A 366 -5.67 -6.12 -16.85
CA ASP A 366 -6.08 -4.82 -16.34
C ASP A 366 -6.39 -3.88 -17.53
N VAL A 367 -7.12 -2.79 -17.27
CA VAL A 367 -7.38 -1.76 -18.28
C VAL A 367 -6.13 -0.92 -18.59
N VAL A 368 -5.14 -0.92 -17.68
CA VAL A 368 -3.88 -0.19 -17.83
C VAL A 368 -2.70 -0.99 -17.25
N ASN A 369 -1.48 -0.75 -17.74
CA ASN A 369 -0.22 -1.18 -17.13
C ASN A 369 0.01 -2.68 -16.92
N ALA A 370 -0.92 -3.57 -17.32
CA ALA A 370 -0.81 -5.01 -17.11
C ALA A 370 0.49 -5.62 -17.68
N HIS A 371 0.95 -5.15 -18.84
CA HIS A 371 2.20 -5.62 -19.45
C HIS A 371 3.42 -5.31 -18.57
N GLY A 372 3.50 -4.10 -18.01
CA GLY A 372 4.63 -3.71 -17.15
C GLY A 372 4.68 -4.53 -15.86
N VAL A 373 3.52 -4.75 -15.23
CA VAL A 373 3.40 -5.61 -14.03
C VAL A 373 3.78 -7.06 -14.36
N ALA A 374 3.36 -7.58 -15.51
CA ALA A 374 3.72 -8.93 -15.94
C ALA A 374 5.23 -9.08 -16.20
N THR A 375 5.85 -8.11 -16.87
CA THR A 375 7.31 -8.10 -17.11
C THR A 375 8.07 -8.09 -15.79
N ASP A 376 7.68 -7.24 -14.84
CA ASP A 376 8.31 -7.18 -13.52
C ASP A 376 8.23 -8.55 -12.80
N LEU A 377 7.02 -9.10 -12.69
CA LEU A 377 6.81 -10.40 -12.05
C LEU A 377 7.47 -11.58 -12.79
N SER A 378 7.72 -11.46 -14.10
CA SER A 378 8.38 -12.51 -14.89
C SER A 378 9.85 -12.71 -14.50
N HIS A 379 10.50 -11.72 -13.87
CA HIS A 379 11.88 -11.81 -13.41
C HIS A 379 12.03 -12.64 -12.12
N ILE A 380 10.92 -12.96 -11.45
CA ILE A 380 10.92 -13.77 -10.23
C ILE A 380 11.17 -15.23 -10.59
N ASN A 381 12.18 -15.82 -9.95
CA ASN A 381 12.71 -17.17 -10.18
C ASN A 381 11.81 -18.31 -9.68
N THR A 382 10.52 -18.30 -10.04
CA THR A 382 9.55 -19.38 -9.80
C THR A 382 9.04 -19.97 -11.12
N PRO A 383 8.47 -21.19 -11.12
CA PRO A 383 8.09 -21.87 -12.36
C PRO A 383 6.97 -21.20 -13.18
N ALA A 384 6.08 -20.42 -12.54
CA ALA A 384 4.93 -19.84 -13.23
C ALA A 384 5.34 -18.89 -14.36
N THR A 385 4.86 -19.11 -15.58
CA THR A 385 5.00 -18.12 -16.65
C THR A 385 4.01 -16.98 -16.42
N VAL A 386 4.41 -15.73 -16.70
CA VAL A 386 3.56 -14.55 -16.46
C VAL A 386 3.30 -13.82 -17.78
N LYS A 387 2.03 -13.50 -18.07
CA LYS A 387 1.63 -12.71 -19.24
C LYS A 387 0.66 -11.61 -18.83
N GLY A 388 0.87 -10.41 -19.36
CA GLY A 388 -0.03 -9.27 -19.17
C GLY A 388 -0.98 -9.11 -20.34
N PHE A 389 -2.19 -8.67 -20.08
CA PHE A 389 -3.24 -8.45 -21.07
C PHE A 389 -3.94 -7.10 -20.82
N LEU A 390 -4.08 -6.32 -21.89
CA LEU A 390 -4.82 -5.05 -21.91
C LEU A 390 -6.15 -5.22 -22.68
N PRO A 391 -7.10 -4.29 -22.62
CA PRO A 391 -8.41 -4.46 -23.26
C PRO A 391 -8.36 -4.61 -24.78
N ALA A 392 -7.32 -4.09 -25.44
CA ALA A 392 -7.15 -4.22 -26.88
C ALA A 392 -7.15 -5.68 -27.32
N ASP A 393 -7.66 -5.94 -28.52
CA ASP A 393 -7.71 -7.27 -29.15
C ASP A 393 -8.37 -8.36 -28.28
N ASN A 394 -9.45 -8.04 -27.57
CA ASN A 394 -10.15 -8.95 -26.65
C ASN A 394 -9.22 -9.53 -25.57
N GLY A 395 -8.35 -8.70 -25.01
CA GLY A 395 -7.35 -9.19 -24.05
C GLY A 395 -7.95 -9.72 -22.75
N ALA A 396 -9.16 -9.30 -22.36
CA ALA A 396 -9.87 -9.88 -21.22
C ALA A 396 -10.16 -11.38 -21.46
N GLU A 397 -10.79 -11.70 -22.59
CA GLU A 397 -11.08 -13.08 -22.99
C GLU A 397 -9.80 -13.88 -23.17
N LYS A 398 -8.77 -13.32 -23.83
CA LYS A 398 -7.48 -13.99 -24.03
C LYS A 398 -6.79 -14.35 -22.71
N ALA A 399 -6.86 -13.49 -21.70
CA ALA A 399 -6.32 -13.78 -20.38
C ALA A 399 -7.02 -14.98 -19.72
N LEU A 400 -8.33 -15.12 -19.96
CA LEU A 400 -9.21 -16.11 -19.33
C LEU A 400 -9.18 -17.51 -19.97
N VAL A 401 -8.65 -17.65 -21.19
CA VAL A 401 -8.61 -18.95 -21.90
C VAL A 401 -7.90 -20.00 -21.05
N GLY A 402 -8.61 -21.08 -20.71
CA GLY A 402 -8.06 -22.19 -19.91
C GLY A 402 -7.80 -21.84 -18.44
N ALA A 403 -8.39 -20.76 -17.92
CA ALA A 403 -8.26 -20.41 -16.51
C ALA A 403 -8.90 -21.46 -15.60
N ASP A 404 -8.16 -21.89 -14.58
CA ASP A 404 -8.66 -22.76 -13.51
C ASP A 404 -9.23 -21.95 -12.35
N ILE A 405 -8.59 -20.81 -12.06
CA ILE A 405 -8.99 -19.88 -11.00
C ILE A 405 -8.86 -18.44 -11.49
N VAL A 406 -9.87 -17.62 -11.20
CA VAL A 406 -9.91 -16.20 -11.53
C VAL A 406 -10.13 -15.40 -10.25
N VAL A 407 -9.18 -14.54 -9.92
CA VAL A 407 -9.25 -13.66 -8.74
C VAL A 407 -9.55 -12.23 -9.20
N ILE A 408 -10.59 -11.62 -8.63
CA ILE A 408 -11.13 -10.34 -9.09
C ILE A 408 -10.94 -9.24 -8.02
N PRO A 409 -9.75 -8.62 -7.92
CA PRO A 409 -9.57 -7.37 -7.19
C PRO A 409 -10.03 -6.12 -7.98
N ALA A 410 -10.42 -6.26 -9.25
CA ALA A 410 -10.84 -5.15 -10.10
C ALA A 410 -11.93 -4.30 -9.45
N GLY A 411 -11.72 -2.99 -9.44
CA GLY A 411 -12.68 -2.05 -8.90
C GLY A 411 -12.07 -0.69 -8.72
N VAL A 412 -12.91 0.32 -8.62
CA VAL A 412 -12.50 1.69 -8.33
C VAL A 412 -12.56 1.89 -6.81
N PRO A 413 -11.50 2.41 -6.17
CA PRO A 413 -11.59 2.80 -4.77
C PRO A 413 -12.51 4.01 -4.62
N ARG A 414 -13.14 4.16 -3.46
CA ARG A 414 -13.99 5.33 -3.18
C ARG A 414 -13.15 6.62 -3.31
N LYS A 415 -13.63 7.56 -4.13
CA LYS A 415 -13.00 8.88 -4.30
C LYS A 415 -13.77 9.96 -3.50
N PRO A 416 -13.12 11.05 -3.09
CA PRO A 416 -13.82 12.20 -2.50
C PRO A 416 -14.97 12.66 -3.41
N GLY A 417 -16.16 12.84 -2.83
CA GLY A 417 -17.38 13.24 -3.56
C GLY A 417 -18.18 12.10 -4.20
N MET A 418 -17.71 10.84 -4.16
CA MET A 418 -18.46 9.68 -4.67
C MET A 418 -19.42 9.12 -3.59
N THR A 419 -20.69 8.94 -3.96
CA THR A 419 -21.69 8.32 -3.08
C THR A 419 -21.46 6.80 -2.99
N ARG A 420 -22.08 6.14 -1.99
CA ARG A 420 -22.04 4.66 -1.89
C ARG A 420 -22.70 4.00 -3.10
N ASP A 421 -23.74 4.62 -3.66
CA ASP A 421 -24.45 4.11 -4.83
C ASP A 421 -23.65 4.29 -6.13
N ASP A 422 -22.96 5.42 -6.30
CA ASP A 422 -22.06 5.63 -7.45
C ASP A 422 -20.96 4.58 -7.49
N LEU A 423 -20.34 4.31 -6.33
CA LEU A 423 -19.30 3.31 -6.19
C LEU A 423 -19.82 1.91 -6.54
N PHE A 424 -21.02 1.56 -6.04
CA PHE A 424 -21.67 0.31 -6.39
C PHE A 424 -21.90 0.20 -7.90
N ASN A 425 -22.51 1.19 -8.55
CA ASN A 425 -22.85 1.12 -9.98
C ASN A 425 -21.61 0.95 -10.85
N VAL A 426 -20.51 1.64 -10.53
CA VAL A 426 -19.24 1.50 -11.24
C VAL A 426 -18.68 0.08 -11.07
N ASN A 427 -18.56 -0.40 -9.84
CA ASN A 427 -17.95 -1.70 -9.58
C ASN A 427 -18.85 -2.86 -10.04
N ALA A 428 -20.17 -2.73 -9.95
CA ALA A 428 -21.12 -3.70 -10.48
C ALA A 428 -21.02 -3.79 -12.01
N GLY A 429 -20.86 -2.68 -12.73
CA GLY A 429 -20.61 -2.67 -14.17
C GLY A 429 -19.30 -3.37 -14.57
N ILE A 430 -18.22 -3.13 -13.81
CA ILE A 430 -16.93 -3.84 -13.99
C ILE A 430 -17.11 -5.34 -13.74
N CYS A 431 -17.74 -5.72 -12.63
CA CYS A 431 -17.98 -7.12 -12.27
C CYS A 431 -18.84 -7.84 -13.31
N ALA A 432 -19.92 -7.21 -13.78
CA ALA A 432 -20.80 -7.81 -14.79
C ALA A 432 -20.08 -8.05 -16.12
N THR A 433 -19.22 -7.10 -16.54
CA THR A 433 -18.41 -7.25 -17.76
C THR A 433 -17.43 -8.41 -17.63
N LEU A 434 -16.69 -8.48 -16.51
CA LEU A 434 -15.76 -9.59 -16.25
C LEU A 434 -16.48 -10.93 -16.11
N ALA A 435 -17.65 -10.96 -15.46
CA ALA A 435 -18.49 -12.14 -15.35
C ALA A 435 -18.93 -12.64 -16.73
N GLN A 436 -19.30 -11.73 -17.65
CA GLN A 436 -19.65 -12.11 -19.02
C GLN A 436 -18.47 -12.74 -19.77
N SER A 437 -17.27 -12.16 -19.67
CA SER A 437 -16.07 -12.74 -20.28
C SER A 437 -15.73 -14.12 -19.68
N ILE A 438 -15.87 -14.30 -18.36
CA ILE A 438 -15.67 -15.60 -17.69
C ILE A 438 -16.70 -16.62 -18.18
N ALA A 439 -17.99 -16.25 -18.23
CA ALA A 439 -19.06 -17.13 -18.70
C ALA A 439 -18.81 -17.63 -20.12
N ASN A 440 -18.29 -16.76 -20.99
CA ASN A 440 -18.03 -17.08 -22.38
C ASN A 440 -16.78 -17.97 -22.58
N VAL A 441 -15.75 -17.82 -21.74
CA VAL A 441 -14.41 -18.37 -22.01
C VAL A 441 -14.03 -19.51 -21.07
N CYS A 442 -14.33 -19.39 -19.78
CA CYS A 442 -13.91 -20.33 -18.74
C CYS A 442 -15.01 -20.55 -17.68
N PRO A 443 -16.22 -20.99 -18.06
CA PRO A 443 -17.37 -21.09 -17.14
C PRO A 443 -17.18 -22.08 -15.98
N LYS A 444 -16.15 -22.92 -16.01
CA LYS A 444 -15.83 -23.90 -14.95
C LYS A 444 -14.75 -23.42 -13.97
N ALA A 445 -14.18 -22.24 -14.20
CA ALA A 445 -13.15 -21.68 -13.32
C ALA A 445 -13.71 -21.38 -11.93
N PHE A 446 -12.86 -21.48 -10.91
CA PHE A 446 -13.19 -20.96 -9.59
C PHE A 446 -13.06 -19.43 -9.61
N VAL A 447 -14.11 -18.72 -9.18
CA VAL A 447 -14.17 -17.25 -9.22
C VAL A 447 -14.11 -16.69 -7.80
N CYS A 448 -13.05 -15.98 -7.49
CA CYS A 448 -12.78 -15.37 -6.19
C CYS A 448 -12.96 -13.85 -6.27
N VAL A 449 -14.12 -13.35 -5.85
CA VAL A 449 -14.51 -11.94 -5.93
C VAL A 449 -14.01 -11.17 -4.70
N ILE A 450 -13.14 -10.19 -4.93
CA ILE A 450 -12.64 -9.23 -3.92
C ILE A 450 -13.28 -7.84 -4.15
N SER A 451 -13.76 -7.57 -5.37
CA SER A 451 -14.40 -6.32 -5.77
C SER A 451 -15.49 -5.88 -4.80
N ASN A 452 -15.29 -4.71 -4.18
CA ASN A 452 -16.26 -4.15 -3.25
C ASN A 452 -17.41 -3.44 -3.97
N PRO A 453 -18.63 -3.45 -3.40
CA PRO A 453 -19.03 -4.14 -2.17
C PRO A 453 -19.33 -5.64 -2.41
N VAL A 454 -18.61 -6.54 -1.73
CA VAL A 454 -18.72 -8.01 -1.93
C VAL A 454 -20.16 -8.52 -1.75
N ASN A 455 -20.89 -7.97 -0.77
CA ASN A 455 -22.28 -8.32 -0.47
C ASN A 455 -23.23 -8.16 -1.69
N SER A 456 -22.87 -7.31 -2.66
CA SER A 456 -23.65 -7.09 -3.88
C SER A 456 -22.94 -7.54 -5.16
N THR A 457 -21.61 -7.46 -5.23
CA THR A 457 -20.86 -7.86 -6.43
C THR A 457 -20.88 -9.37 -6.64
N VAL A 458 -20.85 -10.19 -5.59
CA VAL A 458 -21.02 -11.65 -5.72
C VAL A 458 -22.39 -12.01 -6.33
N PRO A 459 -23.52 -11.45 -5.84
CA PRO A 459 -24.81 -11.60 -6.52
C PRO A 459 -24.84 -11.11 -7.97
N VAL A 460 -24.08 -10.06 -8.34
CA VAL A 460 -23.93 -9.63 -9.74
C VAL A 460 -23.30 -10.75 -10.59
N PHE A 461 -22.22 -11.38 -10.12
CA PHE A 461 -21.61 -12.52 -10.81
C PHE A 461 -22.61 -13.68 -10.94
N ALA A 462 -23.30 -14.04 -9.86
CA ALA A 462 -24.30 -15.10 -9.87
C ALA A 462 -25.39 -14.85 -10.91
N GLN A 463 -25.95 -13.64 -10.94
CA GLN A 463 -27.00 -13.25 -11.89
C GLN A 463 -26.52 -13.33 -13.35
N VAL A 464 -25.30 -12.86 -13.65
CA VAL A 464 -24.74 -12.93 -15.01
C VAL A 464 -24.51 -14.39 -15.43
N PHE A 465 -23.96 -15.22 -14.54
CA PHE A 465 -23.77 -16.65 -14.83
C PHE A 465 -25.09 -17.40 -15.00
N GLN A 466 -26.13 -17.04 -14.24
CA GLN A 466 -27.47 -17.63 -14.40
C GLN A 466 -28.07 -17.28 -15.76
N LYS A 467 -27.98 -16.01 -16.17
CA LYS A 467 -28.43 -15.55 -17.49
C LYS A 467 -27.65 -16.21 -18.64
N ALA A 468 -26.37 -16.49 -18.43
CA ALA A 468 -25.53 -17.21 -19.38
C ALA A 468 -25.74 -18.73 -19.37
N GLY A 469 -26.55 -19.27 -18.45
CA GLY A 469 -26.82 -20.70 -18.34
C GLY A 469 -25.65 -21.53 -17.82
N CYS A 470 -24.68 -20.92 -17.15
CA CYS A 470 -23.44 -21.57 -16.69
C CYS A 470 -23.19 -21.41 -15.17
N TYR A 471 -24.21 -21.03 -14.41
CA TYR A 471 -24.06 -20.81 -12.96
C TYR A 471 -23.79 -22.10 -12.21
N ASP A 472 -22.60 -22.20 -11.62
CA ASP A 472 -22.24 -23.21 -10.62
C ASP A 472 -22.00 -22.51 -9.27
N PRO A 473 -22.95 -22.56 -8.32
CA PRO A 473 -22.82 -21.89 -7.03
C PRO A 473 -21.65 -22.44 -6.18
N LYS A 474 -21.13 -23.65 -6.48
CA LYS A 474 -19.99 -24.24 -5.75
C LYS A 474 -18.66 -23.57 -6.06
N ARG A 475 -18.59 -22.77 -7.14
CA ARG A 475 -17.36 -22.22 -7.70
C ARG A 475 -17.29 -20.69 -7.63
N LEU A 476 -18.31 -20.03 -7.10
CA LEU A 476 -18.35 -18.58 -6.92
C LEU A 476 -18.17 -18.22 -5.45
N PHE A 477 -17.13 -17.44 -5.15
CA PHE A 477 -16.74 -17.09 -3.80
C PHE A 477 -16.62 -15.59 -3.62
N GLY A 478 -17.24 -15.04 -2.59
CA GLY A 478 -16.87 -13.76 -2.02
C GLY A 478 -15.73 -13.94 -1.01
N VAL A 479 -14.62 -13.25 -1.25
CA VAL A 479 -13.43 -13.36 -0.41
C VAL A 479 -13.59 -12.48 0.83
N THR A 480 -13.94 -13.10 1.96
CA THR A 480 -14.11 -12.44 3.27
C THR A 480 -12.92 -12.69 4.22
N THR A 481 -11.86 -13.32 3.73
CA THR A 481 -10.70 -13.76 4.53
C THR A 481 -9.99 -12.64 5.29
N LEU A 482 -10.05 -11.40 4.80
CA LEU A 482 -9.45 -10.27 5.49
C LEU A 482 -10.09 -10.01 6.86
N ASP A 483 -11.37 -10.32 7.03
CA ASP A 483 -12.06 -10.12 8.31
C ASP A 483 -11.58 -11.14 9.35
N ILE A 484 -11.28 -12.37 8.92
CA ILE A 484 -10.70 -13.43 9.75
C ILE A 484 -9.27 -13.05 10.16
N VAL A 485 -8.45 -12.58 9.21
CA VAL A 485 -7.08 -12.12 9.46
C VAL A 485 -7.07 -10.96 10.46
N ARG A 486 -8.01 -10.01 10.32
CA ARG A 486 -8.20 -8.91 11.28
C ARG A 486 -8.63 -9.43 12.64
N ALA A 487 -9.63 -10.30 12.71
CA ALA A 487 -10.13 -10.86 13.96
C ALA A 487 -9.02 -11.57 14.74
N ALA A 488 -8.25 -12.44 14.08
CA ALA A 488 -7.10 -13.11 14.67
C ALA A 488 -6.05 -12.11 15.22
N THR A 489 -5.73 -11.07 14.44
CA THR A 489 -4.80 -10.01 14.85
C THR A 489 -5.32 -9.27 16.08
N PHE A 490 -6.54 -8.73 16.03
CA PHE A 490 -7.09 -7.88 17.08
C PHE A 490 -7.38 -8.66 18.36
N VAL A 491 -7.85 -9.90 18.27
CA VAL A 491 -8.02 -10.79 19.42
C VAL A 491 -6.69 -11.00 20.14
N SER A 492 -5.64 -11.32 19.40
CA SER A 492 -4.31 -11.55 19.99
C SER A 492 -3.74 -10.31 20.68
N GLU A 493 -4.01 -9.12 20.15
CA GLU A 493 -3.62 -7.83 20.76
C GLU A 493 -4.38 -7.58 22.07
N VAL A 494 -5.71 -7.77 22.08
CA VAL A 494 -6.55 -7.57 23.27
C VAL A 494 -6.18 -8.54 24.40
N ILE A 495 -5.76 -9.76 24.05
CA ILE A 495 -5.29 -10.77 25.01
C ILE A 495 -3.86 -10.47 25.53
N GLY A 496 -3.15 -9.51 24.92
CA GLY A 496 -1.78 -9.18 25.28
C GLY A 496 -0.73 -10.16 24.75
N LYS A 497 -1.06 -10.90 23.68
CA LYS A 497 -0.17 -11.86 23.01
C LYS A 497 -0.14 -11.66 21.49
N PRO A 498 0.25 -10.47 20.99
CA PRO A 498 0.24 -10.17 19.55
C PRO A 498 1.09 -11.12 18.70
N GLN A 499 2.17 -11.68 19.27
CA GLN A 499 3.00 -12.69 18.62
C GLN A 499 2.25 -14.00 18.31
N ASP A 500 1.13 -14.25 18.99
CA ASP A 500 0.30 -15.44 18.80
C ASP A 500 -0.79 -15.23 17.73
N ALA A 501 -0.89 -14.06 17.08
CA ALA A 501 -1.89 -13.78 16.04
C ALA A 501 -2.05 -14.92 15.00
N PRO A 502 -0.98 -15.53 14.46
CA PRO A 502 -1.11 -16.62 13.48
C PRO A 502 -1.71 -17.92 14.04
N LYS A 503 -1.77 -18.06 15.38
CA LYS A 503 -2.36 -19.23 16.05
C LYS A 503 -3.87 -19.08 16.22
N TYR A 504 -4.39 -17.85 16.25
CA TYR A 504 -5.82 -17.60 16.42
C TYR A 504 -6.59 -17.82 15.12
N THR A 505 -7.69 -18.56 15.24
CA THR A 505 -8.73 -18.71 14.22
C THR A 505 -10.03 -18.25 14.85
N VAL A 506 -10.57 -17.14 14.35
CA VAL A 506 -11.86 -16.60 14.78
C VAL A 506 -12.82 -16.71 13.60
N PRO A 507 -13.86 -17.55 13.67
CA PRO A 507 -14.86 -17.61 12.60
C PRO A 507 -15.55 -16.25 12.44
N VAL A 508 -15.68 -15.80 11.19
CA VAL A 508 -16.42 -14.58 10.86
C VAL A 508 -17.51 -14.91 9.84
N VAL A 509 -18.75 -14.66 10.22
CA VAL A 509 -19.95 -14.96 9.43
C VAL A 509 -20.68 -13.70 9.00
N GLY A 510 -21.71 -13.83 8.16
CA GLY A 510 -22.52 -12.69 7.68
C GLY A 510 -22.12 -12.21 6.29
N GLY A 511 -21.52 -11.02 6.20
CA GLY A 511 -21.08 -10.36 4.98
C GLY A 511 -19.71 -9.70 5.15
N HIS A 512 -19.42 -8.69 4.32
CA HIS A 512 -18.12 -8.02 4.23
C HIS A 512 -18.23 -6.48 4.31
N SER A 513 -19.23 -5.96 5.03
CA SER A 513 -19.43 -4.50 5.15
C SER A 513 -20.02 -4.11 6.50
N GLY A 514 -19.26 -3.39 7.31
CA GLY A 514 -19.75 -2.82 8.58
C GLY A 514 -20.39 -3.87 9.47
N HIS A 515 -21.64 -3.63 9.88
CA HIS A 515 -22.38 -4.53 10.77
C HIS A 515 -22.73 -5.89 10.17
N THR A 516 -22.60 -6.07 8.86
CA THR A 516 -22.75 -7.40 8.26
C THR A 516 -21.60 -8.34 8.62
N ILE A 517 -20.45 -7.82 9.08
CA ILE A 517 -19.32 -8.63 9.53
C ILE A 517 -19.58 -9.08 10.97
N VAL A 518 -19.74 -10.39 11.20
CA VAL A 518 -20.07 -10.94 12.51
C VAL A 518 -18.96 -11.88 13.00
N PRO A 519 -18.03 -11.40 13.85
CA PRO A 519 -17.02 -12.27 14.46
C PRO A 519 -17.63 -13.12 15.57
N LEU A 520 -17.49 -14.44 15.49
CA LEU A 520 -17.91 -15.40 16.49
C LEU A 520 -16.77 -15.59 17.51
N LEU A 521 -16.64 -14.62 18.41
CA LEU A 521 -15.58 -14.56 19.42
C LEU A 521 -15.66 -15.74 20.40
N THR A 522 -16.86 -16.24 20.69
CA THR A 522 -17.07 -17.44 21.54
C THR A 522 -16.49 -18.71 20.92
N GLN A 523 -16.29 -18.72 19.61
CA GLN A 523 -15.75 -19.87 18.85
C GLN A 523 -14.29 -19.72 18.46
N SER A 524 -13.60 -18.71 18.99
CA SER A 524 -12.17 -18.53 18.75
C SER A 524 -11.35 -19.75 19.19
N ASP A 525 -10.36 -20.12 18.39
CA ASP A 525 -9.35 -21.11 18.75
C ASP A 525 -7.94 -20.53 18.55
N PRO A 526 -7.11 -20.34 19.59
CA PRO A 526 -7.39 -20.59 21.00
C PRO A 526 -8.58 -19.80 21.55
N GLN A 527 -9.18 -20.35 22.61
CA GLN A 527 -10.31 -19.74 23.31
C GLN A 527 -9.93 -18.39 23.94
N ILE A 528 -10.78 -17.39 23.73
CA ILE A 528 -10.61 -16.07 24.33
C ILE A 528 -10.93 -16.17 25.83
N PRO A 529 -10.11 -15.59 26.73
CA PRO A 529 -10.39 -15.61 28.15
C PRO A 529 -11.77 -15.05 28.47
N ALA A 530 -12.51 -15.71 29.36
CA ALA A 530 -13.84 -15.27 29.80
C ALA A 530 -13.84 -13.83 30.34
N ALA A 531 -12.73 -13.38 30.93
CA ALA A 531 -12.56 -11.99 31.39
C ALA A 531 -12.62 -10.95 30.26
N VAL A 532 -12.29 -11.32 29.02
CA VAL A 532 -12.44 -10.46 27.84
C VAL A 532 -13.84 -10.58 27.25
N LEU A 533 -14.39 -11.79 27.16
CA LEU A 533 -15.73 -12.03 26.58
C LEU A 533 -16.87 -11.47 27.46
N ASN A 534 -16.73 -11.54 28.78
CA ASN A 534 -17.72 -11.05 29.74
C ASN A 534 -17.60 -9.55 30.02
N ASP A 535 -16.49 -8.92 29.63
CA ASP A 535 -16.32 -7.47 29.67
C ASP A 535 -16.97 -6.86 28.43
N LYS A 536 -18.20 -6.38 28.61
CA LYS A 536 -19.02 -5.84 27.52
C LYS A 536 -18.31 -4.73 26.75
N GLU A 537 -17.61 -3.83 27.43
CA GLU A 537 -16.93 -2.71 26.78
C GLU A 537 -15.76 -3.18 25.91
N LYS A 538 -14.93 -4.10 26.43
CA LYS A 538 -13.82 -4.69 25.66
C LYS A 538 -14.33 -5.49 24.48
N ARG A 539 -15.37 -6.31 24.69
CA ARG A 539 -15.97 -7.12 23.65
C ARG A 539 -16.57 -6.26 22.55
N ASP A 540 -17.38 -5.26 22.90
CA ASP A 540 -18.01 -4.37 21.92
C ASP A 540 -16.97 -3.56 21.13
N ALA A 541 -15.90 -3.09 21.81
CA ALA A 541 -14.79 -2.40 21.14
C ALA A 541 -14.05 -3.32 20.14
N LEU A 542 -13.83 -4.58 20.51
CA LEU A 542 -13.21 -5.57 19.64
C LEU A 542 -14.09 -5.89 18.43
N VAL A 543 -15.40 -6.15 18.64
CA VAL A 543 -16.36 -6.37 17.55
C VAL A 543 -16.39 -5.16 16.61
N ASN A 544 -16.48 -3.94 17.15
CA ASN A 544 -16.50 -2.71 16.38
C ASN A 544 -15.22 -2.57 15.53
N ARG A 545 -14.05 -2.80 16.11
CA ARG A 545 -12.78 -2.71 15.38
C ARG A 545 -12.69 -3.74 14.26
N ILE A 546 -13.24 -4.95 14.44
CA ILE A 546 -13.32 -5.96 13.37
C ILE A 546 -14.26 -5.47 12.25
N GLN A 547 -15.47 -5.02 12.60
CA GLN A 547 -16.48 -4.53 11.64
C GLN A 547 -16.01 -3.32 10.82
N PHE A 548 -15.27 -2.42 11.46
CA PHE A 548 -14.85 -1.14 10.88
C PHE A 548 -13.33 -1.05 10.63
N GLY A 549 -12.62 -2.19 10.63
CA GLY A 549 -11.18 -2.21 10.36
C GLY A 549 -10.82 -1.75 8.94
N GLY A 550 -11.78 -1.75 8.00
CA GLY A 550 -11.64 -1.09 6.70
C GLY A 550 -11.56 0.43 6.81
N ASP A 551 -12.45 1.02 7.62
CA ASP A 551 -12.53 2.46 7.83
C ASP A 551 -11.33 2.98 8.63
N GLU A 552 -10.80 2.18 9.57
CA GLU A 552 -9.55 2.48 10.29
C GLU A 552 -8.39 2.70 9.30
N VAL A 553 -8.23 1.81 8.31
CA VAL A 553 -7.18 1.94 7.28
C VAL A 553 -7.44 3.12 6.34
N VAL A 554 -8.70 3.34 5.94
CA VAL A 554 -9.04 4.49 5.08
C VAL A 554 -8.70 5.80 5.78
N LYS A 555 -9.03 5.92 7.06
CA LYS A 555 -8.69 7.08 7.89
C LYS A 555 -7.19 7.25 8.03
N ALA A 556 -6.46 6.17 8.31
CA ALA A 556 -4.99 6.19 8.43
C ALA A 556 -4.27 6.54 7.11
N LYS A 557 -4.92 6.35 5.97
CA LYS A 557 -4.44 6.75 4.64
C LYS A 557 -4.98 8.12 4.19
N ASP A 558 -5.52 8.93 5.09
CA ASP A 558 -6.12 10.25 4.79
C ASP A 558 -7.17 10.19 3.67
N GLY A 559 -7.93 9.09 3.59
CA GLY A 559 -8.94 8.87 2.56
C GLY A 559 -8.38 8.58 1.16
N THR A 560 -7.06 8.45 0.99
CA THR A 560 -6.42 8.23 -0.33
C THR A 560 -6.44 6.78 -0.81
N GLY A 561 -7.05 5.87 -0.04
CA GLY A 561 -7.26 4.47 -0.43
C GLY A 561 -7.71 3.60 0.74
N SER A 562 -7.99 2.33 0.45
CA SER A 562 -8.35 1.32 1.46
C SER A 562 -7.20 0.33 1.69
N ALA A 563 -7.46 -0.75 2.43
CA ALA A 563 -6.52 -1.85 2.61
C ALA A 563 -6.12 -2.46 1.26
N THR A 564 -4.80 -2.48 1.00
CA THR A 564 -4.22 -3.01 -0.24
C THR A 564 -3.36 -4.24 0.04
N LEU A 565 -2.33 -4.07 0.87
CA LEU A 565 -1.35 -5.12 1.18
C LEU A 565 -1.96 -6.28 1.98
N SER A 566 -2.70 -5.97 3.06
CA SER A 566 -3.37 -6.99 3.86
C SER A 566 -4.48 -7.70 3.07
N MET A 567 -5.19 -6.99 2.19
CA MET A 567 -6.18 -7.61 1.30
C MET A 567 -5.51 -8.52 0.26
N ALA A 568 -4.35 -8.13 -0.28
CA ALA A 568 -3.58 -9.00 -1.18
C ALA A 568 -3.11 -10.27 -0.49
N GLN A 569 -2.64 -10.18 0.76
CA GLN A 569 -2.28 -11.35 1.56
C GLN A 569 -3.50 -12.26 1.80
N ALA A 570 -4.63 -11.71 2.25
CA ALA A 570 -5.84 -12.47 2.51
C ALA A 570 -6.43 -13.09 1.23
N GLY A 571 -6.42 -12.36 0.12
CA GLY A 571 -6.87 -12.84 -1.18
C GLY A 571 -5.99 -13.95 -1.75
N ALA A 572 -4.66 -13.83 -1.62
CA ALA A 572 -3.73 -14.87 -2.01
C ALA A 572 -3.90 -16.12 -1.14
N GLN A 573 -4.09 -15.95 0.17
CA GLN A 573 -4.35 -17.05 1.10
C GLN A 573 -5.63 -17.81 0.71
N PHE A 574 -6.71 -17.10 0.43
CA PHE A 574 -7.96 -17.70 -0.03
C PHE A 574 -7.80 -18.47 -1.35
N ALA A 575 -7.20 -17.83 -2.36
CA ALA A 575 -6.94 -18.46 -3.65
C ALA A 575 -6.07 -19.72 -3.51
N ASN A 576 -5.05 -19.68 -2.65
CA ASN A 576 -4.20 -20.83 -2.36
C ASN A 576 -4.97 -21.98 -1.71
N TRP A 577 -5.94 -21.70 -0.82
CA TRP A 577 -6.81 -22.73 -0.25
C TRP A 577 -7.70 -23.38 -1.31
N VAL A 578 -8.27 -22.58 -2.22
CA VAL A 578 -9.04 -23.08 -3.36
C VAL A 578 -8.17 -23.97 -4.24
N ILE A 579 -6.96 -23.53 -4.59
CA ILE A 579 -6.02 -24.30 -5.41
C ILE A 579 -5.66 -25.62 -4.70
N ASP A 580 -5.33 -25.56 -3.41
CA ASP A 580 -4.96 -26.74 -2.62
C ASP A 580 -6.10 -27.78 -2.56
N ALA A 581 -7.34 -27.34 -2.37
CA ALA A 581 -8.50 -28.24 -2.32
C ALA A 581 -8.84 -28.80 -3.71
N ALA A 582 -8.85 -27.94 -4.72
CA ALA A 582 -9.23 -28.28 -6.08
C ALA A 582 -8.22 -29.21 -6.77
N PHE A 583 -6.93 -28.90 -6.64
CA PHE A 583 -5.87 -29.53 -7.46
C PHE A 583 -4.93 -30.42 -6.65
N ASN A 584 -4.70 -30.11 -5.37
CA ASN A 584 -3.82 -30.90 -4.50
C ASN A 584 -4.60 -31.90 -3.61
N GLY A 585 -5.94 -31.91 -3.69
CA GLY A 585 -6.78 -32.82 -2.91
C GLY A 585 -6.77 -32.56 -1.41
N LYS A 586 -6.30 -31.38 -0.97
CA LYS A 586 -6.29 -30.99 0.45
C LYS A 586 -7.63 -30.37 0.81
N GLN A 587 -8.57 -31.18 1.27
CA GLN A 587 -9.83 -30.66 1.80
C GLN A 587 -9.54 -29.71 2.97
N ARG A 588 -10.30 -28.60 3.03
CA ARG A 588 -10.15 -27.57 4.05
C ARG A 588 -11.51 -26.99 4.40
N VAL A 589 -11.68 -26.61 5.66
CA VAL A 589 -12.78 -25.74 6.09
C VAL A 589 -12.30 -24.30 6.00
N ILE A 590 -13.05 -23.47 5.27
CA ILE A 590 -12.76 -22.04 5.10
C ILE A 590 -14.05 -21.24 5.23
N GLN A 591 -13.96 -19.95 5.55
CA GLN A 591 -15.08 -19.03 5.50
C GLN A 591 -15.12 -18.29 4.17
N SER A 592 -16.29 -18.21 3.57
CA SER A 592 -16.51 -17.44 2.34
C SER A 592 -17.96 -17.01 2.22
N TYR A 593 -18.19 -15.83 1.62
CA TYR A 593 -19.52 -15.37 1.25
C TYR A 593 -19.99 -16.08 -0.02
N ILE A 594 -20.92 -17.02 0.12
CA ILE A 594 -21.37 -17.92 -0.94
C ILE A 594 -22.89 -17.89 -1.08
N ASP A 595 -23.38 -18.43 -2.20
CA ASP A 595 -24.79 -18.79 -2.36
C ASP A 595 -25.09 -20.03 -1.48
N LEU A 596 -26.07 -19.91 -0.59
CA LEU A 596 -26.43 -21.00 0.32
C LEU A 596 -27.05 -22.21 -0.41
N SER A 597 -27.41 -22.10 -1.68
CA SER A 597 -27.79 -23.27 -2.50
C SER A 597 -26.59 -24.09 -3.00
N ALA A 598 -25.35 -23.64 -2.77
CA ALA A 598 -24.15 -24.29 -3.32
C ALA A 598 -23.99 -25.76 -2.91
N ALA A 599 -24.37 -26.11 -1.67
CA ALA A 599 -24.13 -27.44 -1.12
C ALA A 599 -25.11 -27.78 0.03
N PRO A 600 -25.18 -29.07 0.44
CA PRO A 600 -25.93 -29.47 1.63
C PRO A 600 -25.56 -28.63 2.85
N GLY A 601 -26.57 -28.33 3.70
CA GLY A 601 -26.42 -27.51 4.90
C GLY A 601 -26.89 -26.06 4.75
N GLY A 602 -26.98 -25.52 3.54
CA GLY A 602 -27.41 -24.14 3.35
C GLY A 602 -28.85 -23.84 3.76
N GLU A 603 -29.78 -24.77 3.57
CA GLU A 603 -31.15 -24.63 4.09
C GLU A 603 -31.21 -24.67 5.62
N ALA A 604 -30.27 -25.36 6.28
CA ALA A 604 -30.14 -25.30 7.74
C ALA A 604 -29.62 -23.93 8.17
N ILE A 605 -28.60 -23.39 7.49
CA ILE A 605 -28.11 -22.02 7.72
C ILE A 605 -29.21 -20.99 7.55
N LYS A 606 -30.01 -21.06 6.48
CA LYS A 606 -31.15 -20.16 6.28
C LYS A 606 -32.09 -20.19 7.49
N LYS A 607 -32.37 -21.36 8.05
CA LYS A 607 -33.20 -21.48 9.27
C LYS A 607 -32.51 -20.88 10.50
N GLU A 608 -31.23 -21.17 10.71
CA GLU A 608 -30.43 -20.64 11.84
C GLU A 608 -30.39 -19.11 11.86
N ILE A 609 -30.28 -18.47 10.68
CA ILE A 609 -30.17 -17.01 10.55
C ILE A 609 -31.52 -16.29 10.42
N GLY A 610 -32.65 -17.01 10.40
CA GLY A 610 -33.99 -16.41 10.35
C GLY A 610 -34.62 -16.22 8.96
N GLY A 611 -34.17 -16.95 7.93
CA GLY A 611 -35.01 -17.39 6.81
C GLY A 611 -35.08 -16.54 5.54
N SER A 612 -34.21 -15.56 5.31
CA SER A 612 -34.38 -14.60 4.18
C SER A 612 -33.14 -14.31 3.34
N CYS A 613 -31.97 -14.87 3.69
CA CYS A 613 -30.71 -14.56 3.03
C CYS A 613 -30.32 -15.66 2.03
N GLU A 614 -30.15 -15.31 0.75
CA GLU A 614 -29.67 -16.27 -0.27
C GLU A 614 -28.15 -16.44 -0.23
N PHE A 615 -27.43 -15.36 0.08
CA PHE A 615 -25.98 -15.35 0.18
C PHE A 615 -25.56 -15.05 1.61
N PHE A 616 -24.57 -15.78 2.13
CA PHE A 616 -24.08 -15.59 3.48
C PHE A 616 -22.64 -16.09 3.63
N SER A 617 -21.83 -15.42 4.44
CA SER A 617 -20.49 -15.87 4.81
C SER A 617 -20.59 -16.88 5.94
N VAL A 618 -20.09 -18.08 5.70
CA VAL A 618 -20.15 -19.20 6.65
C VAL A 618 -18.99 -20.16 6.41
N ASN A 619 -18.73 -21.04 7.38
CA ASN A 619 -17.81 -22.14 7.21
C ASN A 619 -18.29 -23.08 6.11
N VAL A 620 -17.42 -23.34 5.13
CA VAL A 620 -17.66 -24.28 4.04
C VAL A 620 -16.52 -25.28 3.96
N GLU A 621 -16.86 -26.54 3.70
CA GLU A 621 -15.88 -27.56 3.36
C GLU A 621 -15.58 -27.47 1.86
N LEU A 622 -14.32 -27.21 1.54
CA LEU A 622 -13.83 -27.06 0.18
C LEU A 622 -13.19 -28.36 -0.31
N GLY A 623 -13.53 -28.75 -1.53
CA GLY A 623 -13.00 -29.94 -2.19
C GLY A 623 -12.68 -29.72 -3.66
N ARG A 624 -12.55 -30.83 -4.41
CA ARG A 624 -12.15 -30.82 -5.82
C ARG A 624 -13.08 -30.03 -6.74
N ASP A 625 -14.37 -30.04 -6.41
CA ASP A 625 -15.42 -29.40 -7.20
C ASP A 625 -15.93 -28.10 -6.58
N GLY A 626 -15.16 -27.51 -5.66
CA GLY A 626 -15.55 -26.31 -4.92
C GLY A 626 -16.25 -26.67 -3.62
N VAL A 627 -17.28 -25.90 -3.23
CA VAL A 627 -18.02 -26.11 -1.98
C VAL A 627 -18.68 -27.51 -1.96
N GLN A 628 -18.32 -28.32 -0.97
CA GLN A 628 -18.85 -29.67 -0.77
C GLN A 628 -19.98 -29.69 0.27
N ASN A 629 -19.77 -29.01 1.39
CA ASN A 629 -20.72 -28.92 2.49
C ASN A 629 -20.71 -27.49 3.07
N ILE A 630 -21.89 -27.02 3.47
CA ILE A 630 -22.06 -25.79 4.25
C ILE A 630 -22.23 -26.21 5.71
N LEU A 631 -21.31 -25.77 6.56
CA LEU A 631 -21.27 -26.19 7.97
C LEU A 631 -22.17 -25.29 8.82
N PRO A 632 -22.78 -25.83 9.90
CA PRO A 632 -23.61 -25.04 10.82
C PRO A 632 -22.82 -23.91 11.46
N ILE A 633 -23.51 -22.85 11.91
CA ILE A 633 -22.86 -21.72 12.60
C ILE A 633 -22.23 -22.19 13.91
N GLY A 634 -22.82 -23.20 14.55
CA GLY A 634 -22.37 -23.74 15.83
C GLY A 634 -22.93 -22.97 17.02
N ASN A 635 -22.33 -23.19 18.19
CA ASN A 635 -22.78 -22.58 19.43
C ASN A 635 -22.37 -21.10 19.47
N ILE A 636 -23.36 -20.23 19.65
CA ILE A 636 -23.18 -18.77 19.77
C ILE A 636 -23.95 -18.27 20.99
N ASP A 637 -23.54 -17.13 21.52
CA ASP A 637 -24.29 -16.49 22.61
C ASP A 637 -25.35 -15.49 22.10
N GLU A 638 -26.14 -14.95 23.03
CA GLU A 638 -27.23 -14.00 22.70
C GLU A 638 -26.72 -12.74 21.99
N ALA A 639 -25.51 -12.27 22.32
CA ALA A 639 -24.93 -11.07 21.70
C ALA A 639 -24.50 -11.35 20.25
N GLU A 640 -23.87 -12.49 19.98
CA GLU A 640 -23.56 -12.94 18.62
C GLU A 640 -24.83 -13.20 17.80
N GLN A 641 -25.86 -13.80 18.41
CA GLN A 641 -27.14 -14.00 17.76
C GLN A 641 -27.81 -12.67 17.37
N ALA A 642 -27.73 -11.65 18.24
CA ALA A 642 -28.20 -10.30 17.93
C ALA A 642 -27.43 -9.66 16.77
N LEU A 643 -26.10 -9.86 16.70
CA LEU A 643 -25.28 -9.39 15.58
C LEU A 643 -25.67 -10.07 14.26
N ILE A 644 -25.90 -11.39 14.26
CA ILE A 644 -26.37 -12.12 13.07
C ILE A 644 -27.71 -11.56 12.60
N LYS A 645 -28.66 -11.35 13.51
CA LYS A 645 -29.97 -10.79 13.17
C LYS A 645 -29.85 -9.40 12.53
N GLY A 646 -28.98 -8.55 13.09
CA GLY A 646 -28.66 -7.24 12.51
C GLY A 646 -28.05 -7.37 11.11
N ALA A 647 -27.04 -8.22 10.96
CA ALA A 647 -26.37 -8.47 9.69
C ALA A 647 -27.33 -8.93 8.58
N VAL A 648 -28.20 -9.90 8.86
CA VAL A 648 -29.19 -10.42 7.90
C VAL A 648 -30.13 -9.31 7.39
N SER A 649 -30.54 -8.39 8.28
CA SER A 649 -31.41 -7.27 7.89
C SER A 649 -30.75 -6.30 6.90
N GLU A 650 -29.42 -6.14 6.96
CA GLU A 650 -28.65 -5.29 6.05
C GLU A 650 -28.20 -6.03 4.77
N LEU A 651 -28.06 -7.35 4.83
CA LEU A 651 -27.66 -8.18 3.70
C LEU A 651 -28.76 -8.27 2.63
N GLY A 652 -30.02 -8.43 3.02
CA GLY A 652 -31.15 -8.57 2.08
C GLY A 652 -31.19 -7.48 0.99
N PRO A 653 -31.18 -6.18 1.35
CA PRO A 653 -31.11 -5.08 0.37
C PRO A 653 -29.85 -5.13 -0.51
N SER A 654 -28.70 -5.49 0.07
CA SER A 654 -27.43 -5.56 -0.66
C SER A 654 -27.43 -6.67 -1.71
N ILE A 655 -27.98 -7.84 -1.35
CA ILE A 655 -28.14 -9.00 -2.24
C ILE A 655 -29.10 -8.63 -3.37
N LYS A 656 -30.29 -8.12 -3.01
CA LYS A 656 -31.30 -7.71 -3.99
C LYS A 656 -30.74 -6.70 -4.99
N LYS A 657 -29.99 -5.71 -4.52
CA LYS A 657 -29.36 -4.70 -5.38
C LYS A 657 -28.40 -5.32 -6.41
N GLY A 658 -27.65 -6.35 -6.02
CA GLY A 658 -26.77 -7.08 -6.92
C GLY A 658 -27.51 -7.96 -7.92
N LEU A 659 -28.53 -8.72 -7.46
CA LEU A 659 -29.36 -9.57 -8.32
C LEU A 659 -30.20 -8.76 -9.32
N ASP A 660 -30.69 -7.60 -8.93
CA ASP A 660 -31.46 -6.69 -9.78
C ASP A 660 -30.58 -5.91 -10.76
N PHE A 661 -29.25 -5.91 -10.59
CA PHE A 661 -28.37 -5.09 -11.40
C PHE A 661 -28.44 -5.51 -12.86
N ALA A 662 -28.94 -4.61 -13.72
CA ALA A 662 -28.89 -4.77 -15.15
C ALA A 662 -27.62 -4.08 -15.68
N PRO A 663 -26.65 -4.82 -16.25
CA PRO A 663 -25.51 -4.17 -16.87
C PRO A 663 -25.99 -3.23 -17.98
N PRO A 664 -25.40 -2.03 -18.12
CA PRO A 664 -25.70 -1.16 -19.25
C PRO A 664 -25.37 -1.90 -20.55
N ALA A 665 -26.20 -1.73 -21.58
CA ALA A 665 -25.99 -2.36 -22.88
C ALA A 665 -24.55 -2.12 -23.37
N PRO A 666 -23.88 -3.15 -23.93
CA PRO A 666 -22.52 -2.99 -24.42
C PRO A 666 -22.48 -1.83 -25.40
N LYS A 667 -21.62 -0.84 -25.12
CA LYS A 667 -21.34 0.22 -26.10
C LYS A 667 -20.59 -0.44 -27.24
N GLN A 668 -21.24 -0.54 -28.40
CA GLN A 668 -20.64 -0.98 -29.66
C GLN A 668 -19.43 -0.15 -30.04
#